data_AF-A0A955F9J2-F1
#
_entry.id   AF-A0A955F9J2-F1
#
_cell.length_a   1.000
_cell.length_b   1.000
_cell.length_c   1.000
_cell.angle_alpha   90.00
_cell.angle_beta   90.00
_cell.angle_gamma   90.00
#
_symmetry.space_group_name_H-M   'P 1'
#
loop_
_entity.id
_entity.type
_entity.pdbx_description
1 polymer ?
#
loop_
_entity_poly.entity_id
_entity_poly.type
_entity_poly.pdbx_seq_one_letter_code
_entity_poly.pdbx_strand_id
1 'polypeptide(L)'
;MASSEKIKSLKKQFVRRSGVLAALFLAIGFGLTGILIKTQSKAAEAGFSFGAAGDHGNHAESAAVFQAAGASGISFFQSNGDLSYNENGGALNWCSMVKSKLGTIPQVALNGNHEEVSHLGYNGDDINTIISASCLAKPTALNIQDSPYTTGTAGTAPTNYGREYYFDYPTSSPTARFISVSPGINTINGGIYDYSVGTPRYDWVQSKIREAKAAGMWVVVNQHIPYLNAGTSHGSQDMAATEHPSVKPFFNMLLSEKVDLILAAHDHNYQRTKQIGGAACAGYNFNVYTPTCVANDSNTTYQAGAGSIVIITGSAGGNEKDGNKMNGINYGDPDAPYLASAMGSNSPNATFGFSKFDITSTSITGSFVPGVGQTGGFTDNFTITKAATSTDGEAPTVSVTAPTANEIITGTKTLTATAADNVGVTKVEFYVGTSKVGEDTTAPYTFDWPSTTVANGDTTVTAKAYDSANNPATSTAVAITVSNPAGTTDTEKPTVSLTAPAANATLTGNATLTATAADNIGVTKVRFYDGSTELGEDTTAPYTLAWLTTTRTNGSANLTAVAYDAAGNHTTSAAVPVTIDNPTQAAPVTFTVPGTESTIGFSATGSCAATSATSESKTAPAEVTGSVLAGAGFSLNCSSPGSSAQVTINLGKVYDNAKIRVFKQVAGQTSDVTGDVTLQDVDVAGKPVTTIMYTLVDGGFGDDDKAANGKIVDPVFVSIAPTVSTPGTNEGVGADGTPAPQATSGGQLADTGAGRYALIVGSVLALGLGVLAAVVFLLKSRDEENLQIPRDPTIVSN
;
A
#
# COMPACT_ATOMS: atom_id res chain seq x y z
N MET A 1 -69.23 -41.46 -8.24
CA MET A 1 -69.10 -42.47 -7.18
C MET A 1 -67.69 -43.03 -7.24
N ALA A 2 -66.87 -43.07 -6.20
CA ALA A 2 -66.91 -42.51 -4.86
C ALA A 2 -65.45 -42.64 -4.33
N SER A 3 -64.91 -41.58 -3.72
CA SER A 3 -64.57 -41.51 -2.29
C SER A 3 -63.21 -42.17 -1.95
N SER A 4 -62.18 -41.39 -1.58
CA SER A 4 -61.93 -40.77 -0.25
C SER A 4 -61.69 -41.84 0.83
N GLU A 5 -60.52 -41.91 1.45
CA GLU A 5 -59.93 -41.06 2.52
C GLU A 5 -59.94 -41.82 3.85
N LYS A 6 -58.80 -41.71 4.55
CA LYS A 6 -58.61 -41.77 6.01
C LYS A 6 -58.82 -43.14 6.69
N ILE A 7 -57.86 -43.49 7.57
CA ILE A 7 -58.05 -43.45 9.04
C ILE A 7 -56.87 -44.14 9.79
N LYS A 8 -56.23 -43.36 10.70
CA LYS A 8 -55.55 -43.68 11.98
C LYS A 8 -54.20 -44.43 11.94
N SER A 9 -53.07 -43.86 12.38
CA SER A 9 -52.69 -43.28 13.69
C SER A 9 -52.53 -44.30 14.84
N LEU A 10 -51.25 -44.60 15.13
CA LEU A 10 -50.57 -44.75 16.44
C LEU A 10 -51.07 -45.78 17.48
N LYS A 11 -50.15 -46.66 17.93
CA LYS A 11 -49.92 -47.01 19.35
C LYS A 11 -48.64 -47.83 19.63
N LYS A 12 -47.70 -47.19 20.35
CA LYS A 12 -46.82 -47.64 21.48
C LYS A 12 -45.88 -48.87 21.31
N GLN A 13 -44.54 -48.70 21.31
CA GLN A 13 -43.56 -48.51 22.43
C GLN A 13 -43.30 -49.72 23.35
N PHE A 14 -42.06 -50.26 23.32
CA PHE A 14 -41.32 -50.95 24.41
C PHE A 14 -39.85 -51.21 23.91
N VAL A 15 -38.80 -50.45 24.25
CA VAL A 15 -37.96 -50.32 25.48
C VAL A 15 -36.80 -51.34 25.63
N ARG A 16 -35.56 -50.78 25.60
CA ARG A 16 -34.27 -51.17 26.26
C ARG A 16 -33.52 -52.45 25.85
N ARG A 17 -32.24 -52.30 25.45
CA ARG A 17 -31.03 -52.36 26.31
C ARG A 17 -29.74 -52.19 25.49
N SER A 18 -28.84 -51.36 26.01
CA SER A 18 -27.47 -51.15 25.53
C SER A 18 -26.53 -52.29 25.96
N GLY A 19 -25.51 -52.59 25.16
CA GLY A 19 -24.25 -53.15 25.67
C GLY A 19 -23.51 -54.12 24.74
N VAL A 20 -22.28 -53.72 24.38
CA VAL A 20 -21.03 -54.53 24.36
C VAL A 20 -20.42 -54.90 22.98
N LEU A 21 -19.23 -54.29 22.79
CA LEU A 21 -18.00 -54.69 22.07
C LEU A 21 -17.94 -54.72 20.53
N ALA A 22 -17.05 -53.86 20.04
CA ALA A 22 -16.41 -53.90 18.73
C ALA A 22 -15.40 -55.05 18.63
N ALA A 23 -15.30 -55.67 17.45
CA ALA A 23 -14.02 -56.06 16.84
C ALA A 23 -14.20 -56.74 15.47
N LEU A 24 -13.42 -56.22 14.52
CA LEU A 24 -12.78 -56.89 13.38
C LEU A 24 -13.56 -57.18 12.07
N PHE A 25 -13.10 -56.45 11.06
CA PHE A 25 -12.87 -56.79 9.64
C PHE A 25 -13.90 -57.64 8.88
N LEU A 26 -14.51 -57.01 7.87
CA LEU A 26 -14.68 -57.68 6.59
C LEU A 26 -14.66 -56.66 5.44
N ALA A 27 -13.65 -56.79 4.57
CA ALA A 27 -13.65 -56.26 3.22
C ALA A 27 -14.44 -57.21 2.30
N ILE A 28 -14.75 -56.71 1.10
CA ILE A 28 -15.43 -57.36 -0.04
C ILE A 28 -16.96 -57.26 0.12
N GLY A 29 -17.73 -56.57 -0.71
CA GLY A 29 -17.52 -56.14 -2.08
C GLY A 29 -18.81 -56.45 -2.83
N PHE A 30 -19.64 -55.45 -3.09
CA PHE A 30 -20.75 -55.55 -4.05
C PHE A 30 -20.86 -54.22 -4.77
N GLY A 31 -20.69 -54.28 -6.09
CA GLY A 31 -20.76 -53.13 -6.98
C GLY A 31 -22.15 -52.51 -6.98
N LEU A 32 -22.18 -51.18 -6.91
CA LEU A 32 -23.28 -50.39 -7.41
C LEU A 32 -22.76 -49.51 -8.54
N THR A 33 -23.45 -49.62 -9.67
CA THR A 33 -23.45 -48.72 -10.81
C THR A 33 -23.30 -47.26 -10.37
N GLY A 34 -22.15 -46.66 -10.72
CA GLY A 34 -21.85 -45.27 -10.45
C GLY A 34 -22.78 -44.35 -11.23
N ILE A 35 -23.73 -43.73 -10.52
CA ILE A 35 -24.24 -42.42 -10.92
C ILE A 35 -23.09 -41.45 -10.64
N LEU A 36 -22.38 -41.02 -11.68
CA LEU A 36 -21.47 -39.88 -11.59
C LEU A 36 -22.30 -38.64 -11.27
N ILE A 37 -22.49 -38.36 -9.99
CA ILE A 37 -22.69 -36.99 -9.54
C ILE A 37 -21.34 -36.33 -9.75
N LYS A 38 -21.19 -35.58 -10.86
CA LYS A 38 -20.13 -34.58 -10.96
C LYS A 38 -20.43 -33.54 -9.88
N THR A 39 -19.95 -33.77 -8.66
CA THR A 39 -19.66 -32.66 -7.75
C THR A 39 -18.69 -31.78 -8.51
N GLN A 40 -19.15 -30.65 -9.00
CA GLN A 40 -18.25 -29.58 -9.39
C GLN A 40 -17.52 -29.20 -8.10
N SER A 41 -16.31 -29.74 -7.91
CA SER A 41 -15.39 -29.19 -6.94
C SER A 41 -15.22 -27.73 -7.34
N LYS A 42 -15.64 -26.81 -6.47
CA LYS A 42 -15.31 -25.39 -6.56
C LYS A 42 -13.82 -25.33 -6.91
N ALA A 43 -13.48 -24.69 -8.04
CA ALA A 43 -12.09 -24.57 -8.46
C ALA A 43 -11.27 -24.08 -7.26
N ALA A 44 -10.11 -24.71 -7.00
CA ALA A 44 -9.22 -24.26 -5.95
C ALA A 44 -8.97 -22.77 -6.14
N GLU A 45 -9.22 -22.00 -5.10
CA GLU A 45 -9.03 -20.55 -5.11
C GLU A 45 -7.58 -20.24 -5.52
N ALA A 46 -7.39 -19.33 -6.48
CA ALA A 46 -6.05 -18.99 -6.96
C ALA A 46 -5.26 -18.37 -5.80
N GLY A 47 -4.23 -19.08 -5.34
CA GLY A 47 -3.34 -18.65 -4.25
C GLY A 47 -1.89 -18.58 -4.70
N PHE A 48 -1.03 -18.11 -3.81
CA PHE A 48 0.42 -18.13 -3.98
C PHE A 48 1.11 -18.59 -2.70
N SER A 49 2.41 -18.87 -2.78
CA SER A 49 3.18 -19.27 -1.60
C SER A 49 4.46 -18.48 -1.48
N PHE A 50 4.94 -18.22 -0.27
CA PHE A 50 6.27 -17.62 -0.07
C PHE A 50 7.01 -18.31 1.07
N GLY A 51 8.35 -18.28 1.01
CA GLY A 51 9.22 -18.72 2.09
C GLY A 51 9.80 -17.53 2.84
N ALA A 52 10.06 -17.66 4.14
CA ALA A 52 10.76 -16.66 4.92
C ALA A 52 11.69 -17.31 5.95
N ALA A 53 12.90 -16.74 6.09
CA ALA A 53 13.83 -16.99 7.18
C ALA A 53 14.83 -15.83 7.29
N GLY A 54 15.57 -15.74 8.39
CA GLY A 54 16.75 -14.87 8.52
C GLY A 54 17.92 -15.64 9.14
N ASP A 55 19.01 -14.93 9.43
CA ASP A 55 20.19 -15.49 10.09
C ASP A 55 20.81 -16.64 9.27
N HIS A 56 21.15 -16.33 8.02
CA HIS A 56 21.51 -17.36 7.06
C HIS A 56 22.94 -17.83 7.22
N GLY A 57 23.91 -16.93 7.07
CA GLY A 57 25.32 -17.32 6.92
C GLY A 57 25.58 -18.09 5.62
N ASN A 58 26.85 -18.39 5.34
CA ASN A 58 27.28 -19.01 4.09
C ASN A 58 27.88 -20.39 4.30
N HIS A 59 27.07 -21.35 4.76
CA HIS A 59 27.54 -22.69 5.14
C HIS A 59 26.57 -23.79 4.70
N ALA A 60 26.86 -25.05 5.06
CA ALA A 60 26.15 -26.23 4.53
C ALA A 60 24.67 -26.26 4.94
N GLU A 61 24.37 -25.84 6.16
CA GLU A 61 23.02 -25.80 6.73
C GLU A 61 22.16 -24.74 6.01
N SER A 62 22.68 -23.53 5.79
CA SER A 62 21.94 -22.50 5.05
C SER A 62 21.75 -22.86 3.58
N ALA A 63 22.75 -23.47 2.96
CA ALA A 63 22.61 -24.05 1.62
C ALA A 63 21.52 -25.13 1.54
N ALA A 64 21.38 -25.96 2.59
CA ALA A 64 20.32 -26.96 2.68
C ALA A 64 18.93 -26.34 2.85
N VAL A 65 18.82 -25.24 3.60
CA VAL A 65 17.56 -24.49 3.77
C VAL A 65 17.13 -23.84 2.46
N PHE A 66 18.02 -23.13 1.76
CA PHE A 66 17.69 -22.55 0.46
C PHE A 66 17.37 -23.62 -0.59
N GLN A 67 18.02 -24.79 -0.52
CA GLN A 67 17.69 -25.90 -1.40
C GLN A 67 16.28 -26.44 -1.14
N ALA A 68 15.86 -26.55 0.12
CA ALA A 68 14.51 -26.94 0.48
C ALA A 68 13.49 -25.90 0.00
N ALA A 69 13.80 -24.61 0.16
CA ALA A 69 12.98 -23.51 -0.33
C ALA A 69 12.82 -23.54 -1.86
N GLY A 70 13.92 -23.76 -2.60
CA GLY A 70 13.92 -23.91 -4.06
C GLY A 70 13.05 -25.06 -4.56
N ALA A 71 12.92 -26.13 -3.77
CA ALA A 71 12.09 -27.28 -4.07
C ALA A 71 10.62 -27.15 -3.60
N SER A 72 10.26 -26.07 -2.90
CA SER A 72 8.98 -25.95 -2.20
C SER A 72 7.87 -25.26 -3.01
N GLY A 73 8.12 -24.91 -4.27
CA GLY A 73 7.11 -24.30 -5.15
C GLY A 73 6.68 -22.88 -4.73
N ILE A 74 7.52 -22.18 -3.96
CA ILE A 74 7.25 -20.81 -3.51
C ILE A 74 7.44 -19.80 -4.64
N SER A 75 6.65 -18.73 -4.61
CA SER A 75 6.65 -17.63 -5.57
C SER A 75 7.78 -16.63 -5.34
N PHE A 76 8.22 -16.45 -4.10
CA PHE A 76 9.39 -15.67 -3.71
C PHE A 76 9.90 -16.10 -2.33
N PHE A 77 11.12 -15.69 -1.97
CA PHE A 77 11.72 -15.93 -0.66
C PHE A 77 12.09 -14.61 0.02
N GLN A 78 11.65 -14.41 1.25
CA GLN A 78 11.87 -13.23 2.07
C GLN A 78 13.00 -13.50 3.08
N SER A 79 14.10 -12.75 2.99
CA SER A 79 15.27 -12.85 3.87
C SER A 79 15.23 -11.75 4.93
N ASN A 80 15.02 -12.11 6.20
CA ASN A 80 14.72 -11.17 7.30
C ASN A 80 15.96 -10.75 8.09
N GLY A 81 16.96 -10.20 7.41
CA GLY A 81 18.18 -9.70 8.05
C GLY A 81 19.18 -10.79 8.43
N ASP A 82 20.40 -10.33 8.73
CA ASP A 82 21.56 -11.14 9.05
C ASP A 82 21.84 -12.17 7.95
N LEU A 83 22.36 -11.64 6.86
CA LEU A 83 22.34 -12.33 5.59
C LEU A 83 23.58 -13.21 5.45
N SER A 84 24.74 -12.62 5.16
CA SER A 84 25.95 -13.37 4.84
C SER A 84 26.96 -13.48 6.00
N TYR A 85 26.81 -12.68 7.05
CA TYR A 85 27.76 -12.60 8.18
C TYR A 85 29.24 -12.35 7.77
N ASN A 86 29.49 -11.90 6.54
CA ASN A 86 30.80 -11.84 5.91
C ASN A 86 31.59 -13.18 5.91
N GLU A 87 30.87 -14.30 5.81
CA GLU A 87 31.44 -15.65 5.86
C GLU A 87 31.87 -16.17 4.49
N ASN A 88 32.85 -17.07 4.48
CA ASN A 88 33.26 -17.84 3.29
C ASN A 88 33.39 -17.01 2.01
N GLY A 89 34.05 -15.86 2.11
CA GLY A 89 34.29 -14.92 1.00
C GLY A 89 33.22 -13.83 0.85
N GLY A 90 32.41 -13.61 1.88
CA GLY A 90 31.55 -12.44 2.05
C GLY A 90 30.26 -12.48 1.24
N ALA A 91 29.57 -11.35 1.21
CA ALA A 91 28.27 -11.18 0.57
C ALA A 91 28.16 -11.88 -0.81
N LEU A 92 29.07 -11.61 -1.76
CA LEU A 92 28.94 -12.13 -3.13
C LEU A 92 28.96 -13.67 -3.24
N ASN A 93 29.73 -14.34 -2.38
CA ASN A 93 29.75 -15.80 -2.34
C ASN A 93 28.45 -16.35 -1.75
N TRP A 94 27.94 -15.71 -0.70
CA TRP A 94 26.62 -16.02 -0.17
C TRP A 94 25.53 -15.84 -1.24
N CYS A 95 25.52 -14.74 -1.99
CA CYS A 95 24.55 -14.54 -3.07
C CYS A 95 24.64 -15.63 -4.14
N SER A 96 25.86 -16.06 -4.46
CA SER A 96 26.09 -17.14 -5.42
C SER A 96 25.53 -18.46 -4.89
N MET A 97 25.73 -18.76 -3.61
CA MET A 97 25.11 -19.91 -2.93
C MET A 97 23.59 -19.81 -3.03
N VAL A 98 22.98 -18.70 -2.62
CA VAL A 98 21.53 -18.55 -2.62
C VAL A 98 20.94 -18.70 -4.03
N LYS A 99 21.49 -18.00 -5.03
CA LYS A 99 21.07 -18.12 -6.44
C LYS A 99 21.18 -19.56 -6.95
N SER A 100 22.23 -20.29 -6.58
CA SER A 100 22.41 -21.68 -6.98
C SER A 100 21.35 -22.62 -6.40
N LYS A 101 20.78 -22.29 -5.24
CA LYS A 101 19.81 -23.13 -4.52
C LYS A 101 18.35 -22.74 -4.77
N LEU A 102 18.04 -21.45 -4.85
CA LEU A 102 16.70 -20.93 -5.14
C LEU A 102 16.38 -20.87 -6.65
N GLY A 103 17.40 -20.87 -7.51
CA GLY A 103 17.21 -20.78 -8.95
C GLY A 103 16.62 -19.42 -9.37
N THR A 104 15.49 -19.44 -10.08
CA THR A 104 14.84 -18.23 -10.60
C THR A 104 13.82 -17.62 -9.65
N ILE A 105 13.63 -18.20 -8.45
CA ILE A 105 12.69 -17.69 -7.45
C ILE A 105 13.19 -16.31 -7.00
N PRO A 106 12.38 -15.24 -7.12
CA PRO A 106 12.73 -13.92 -6.60
C PRO A 106 13.07 -13.97 -5.11
N GLN A 107 14.17 -13.33 -4.73
CA GLN A 107 14.56 -13.16 -3.34
C GLN A 107 14.44 -11.69 -2.96
N VAL A 108 13.85 -11.44 -1.78
CA VAL A 108 13.66 -10.10 -1.23
C VAL A 108 14.46 -10.00 0.05
N ALA A 109 15.28 -8.95 0.19
CA ALA A 109 16.18 -8.77 1.31
C ALA A 109 15.70 -7.69 2.28
N LEU A 110 15.97 -7.87 3.55
CA LEU A 110 15.88 -6.88 4.62
C LEU A 110 17.19 -6.94 5.41
N ASN A 111 17.67 -5.82 5.94
CA ASN A 111 18.89 -5.77 6.73
C ASN A 111 18.63 -6.12 8.20
N GLY A 112 19.60 -6.82 8.79
CA GLY A 112 19.71 -7.09 10.22
C GLY A 112 20.78 -6.22 10.89
N ASN A 113 21.12 -6.52 12.13
CA ASN A 113 22.16 -5.79 12.85
C ASN A 113 23.56 -6.12 12.32
N HIS A 114 23.76 -7.28 11.70
CA HIS A 114 25.04 -7.61 11.04
C HIS A 114 25.23 -6.89 9.70
N GLU A 115 24.25 -6.13 9.22
CA GLU A 115 24.43 -5.24 8.08
C GLU A 115 24.71 -3.77 8.49
N GLU A 116 24.87 -3.51 9.80
CA GLU A 116 25.26 -2.21 10.34
C GLU A 116 26.76 -1.91 10.15
N VAL A 117 27.11 -0.61 10.13
CA VAL A 117 28.50 -0.13 9.97
C VAL A 117 29.46 -0.72 11.00
N SER A 118 29.00 -0.91 12.23
CA SER A 118 29.78 -1.48 13.34
C SER A 118 30.22 -2.93 13.07
N HIS A 119 29.54 -3.65 12.19
CA HIS A 119 29.78 -5.06 11.88
C HIS A 119 30.52 -5.29 10.55
N LEU A 120 30.64 -4.26 9.71
CA LEU A 120 31.24 -4.35 8.36
C LEU A 120 32.67 -4.86 8.39
N GLY A 121 32.93 -5.90 7.60
CA GLY A 121 34.26 -6.49 7.44
C GLY A 121 34.72 -7.35 8.61
N TYR A 122 33.92 -7.50 9.67
CA TYR A 122 34.18 -8.44 10.76
C TYR A 122 33.24 -9.64 10.70
N ASN A 123 31.96 -9.46 11.04
CA ASN A 123 30.94 -10.50 11.03
C ASN A 123 29.67 -10.02 10.32
N GLY A 124 29.82 -9.11 9.37
CA GLY A 124 28.74 -8.38 8.75
C GLY A 124 29.15 -7.75 7.42
N ASP A 125 28.16 -7.51 6.56
CA ASP A 125 28.34 -7.02 5.19
C ASP A 125 27.49 -5.79 4.90
N ASP A 126 27.90 -4.97 3.94
CA ASP A 126 27.11 -3.80 3.54
C ASP A 126 25.88 -4.27 2.75
N ILE A 127 24.68 -3.95 3.25
CA ILE A 127 23.42 -4.27 2.56
C ILE A 127 23.42 -3.75 1.10
N ASN A 128 24.13 -2.67 0.78
CA ASN A 128 24.29 -2.18 -0.60
C ASN A 128 25.03 -3.16 -1.50
N THR A 129 25.99 -3.90 -0.96
CA THR A 129 26.67 -4.99 -1.67
C THR A 129 25.68 -6.11 -1.96
N ILE A 130 24.82 -6.41 -0.99
CA ILE A 130 23.82 -7.49 -1.11
C ILE A 130 22.72 -7.13 -2.11
N ILE A 131 22.21 -5.89 -2.12
CA ILE A 131 21.14 -5.50 -3.05
C ILE A 131 21.65 -5.04 -4.43
N SER A 132 22.95 -5.17 -4.67
CA SER A 132 23.58 -4.78 -5.93
C SER A 132 23.18 -5.69 -7.11
N ALA A 133 23.44 -5.21 -8.33
CA ALA A 133 23.19 -5.97 -9.57
C ALA A 133 23.97 -7.31 -9.63
N SER A 134 25.15 -7.39 -9.01
CA SER A 134 25.96 -8.62 -8.96
C SER A 134 25.45 -9.62 -7.93
N CYS A 135 24.65 -9.18 -6.95
CA CYS A 135 24.04 -10.00 -5.90
C CYS A 135 22.50 -10.05 -6.06
N LEU A 136 21.73 -9.63 -5.07
CA LEU A 136 20.27 -9.76 -5.00
C LEU A 136 19.61 -8.44 -5.38
N ALA A 137 19.75 -8.09 -6.65
CA ALA A 137 19.11 -6.91 -7.22
C ALA A 137 17.60 -6.88 -6.90
N LYS A 138 17.09 -5.67 -6.68
CA LYS A 138 15.66 -5.41 -6.46
C LYS A 138 14.78 -6.14 -7.49
N PRO A 139 13.94 -7.12 -7.09
CA PRO A 139 13.14 -7.88 -8.04
C PRO A 139 12.09 -7.03 -8.74
N THR A 140 12.21 -6.83 -10.04
CA THR A 140 11.24 -6.07 -10.84
C THR A 140 9.87 -6.75 -10.89
N ALA A 141 9.83 -8.08 -10.84
CA ALA A 141 8.59 -8.87 -10.88
C ALA A 141 7.65 -8.62 -9.68
N LEU A 142 8.17 -8.10 -8.56
CA LEU A 142 7.40 -7.84 -7.35
C LEU A 142 6.90 -6.39 -7.24
N ASN A 143 7.26 -5.51 -8.19
CA ASN A 143 6.86 -4.10 -8.19
C ASN A 143 7.11 -3.38 -6.84
N ILE A 144 8.29 -3.58 -6.26
CA ILE A 144 8.62 -3.09 -4.92
C ILE A 144 8.68 -1.56 -4.87
N GLN A 145 8.00 -1.00 -3.89
CA GLN A 145 7.91 0.43 -3.61
C GLN A 145 8.76 0.78 -2.40
N ASP A 146 9.74 1.67 -2.60
CA ASP A 146 10.61 2.16 -1.53
C ASP A 146 9.84 3.12 -0.62
N SER A 147 10.19 3.14 0.67
CA SER A 147 9.80 4.23 1.57
C SER A 147 10.30 5.58 1.04
N PRO A 148 9.58 6.69 1.26
CA PRO A 148 10.09 8.02 0.93
C PRO A 148 11.17 8.51 1.90
N TYR A 149 11.41 7.82 3.02
CA TYR A 149 12.33 8.27 4.07
C TYR A 149 13.69 7.60 3.93
N THR A 150 14.68 8.35 3.48
CA THR A 150 16.07 7.88 3.35
C THR A 150 16.79 7.91 4.70
N THR A 151 17.83 7.08 4.83
CA THR A 151 18.66 7.03 6.02
C THR A 151 20.06 7.53 5.75
N GLY A 152 20.37 8.71 6.31
CA GLY A 152 21.60 9.47 6.09
C GLY A 152 21.28 10.90 5.70
N THR A 153 22.27 11.79 5.80
CA THR A 153 22.19 13.19 5.34
C THR A 153 21.44 13.25 4.01
N ALA A 154 20.51 14.20 3.88
CA ALA A 154 19.82 14.49 2.63
C ALA A 154 20.84 14.42 1.46
N GLY A 155 20.57 13.54 0.47
CA GLY A 155 21.18 13.71 -0.86
C GLY A 155 22.00 12.60 -1.43
N THR A 156 22.27 11.58 -0.64
CA THR A 156 22.99 10.39 -1.12
C THR A 156 22.33 9.16 -0.54
N ALA A 157 21.11 8.87 -1.01
CA ALA A 157 20.43 7.64 -0.64
C ALA A 157 20.71 6.54 -1.67
N PRO A 158 21.36 5.43 -1.31
CA PRO A 158 21.04 4.17 -1.99
C PRO A 158 19.53 3.90 -1.84
N THR A 159 18.96 3.13 -2.76
CA THR A 159 17.57 2.64 -2.68
C THR A 159 17.19 2.19 -1.26
N ASN A 160 15.97 2.52 -0.81
CA ASN A 160 15.46 2.05 0.49
C ASN A 160 15.06 0.56 0.45
N TYR A 161 15.07 -0.05 -0.74
CA TYR A 161 15.09 -1.50 -0.85
C TYR A 161 16.22 -2.11 -0.01
N GLY A 162 15.93 -3.23 0.66
CA GLY A 162 16.81 -3.82 1.67
C GLY A 162 16.64 -3.25 3.08
N ARG A 163 15.83 -2.20 3.28
CA ARG A 163 15.73 -1.48 4.57
C ARG A 163 14.29 -1.13 4.97
N GLU A 164 13.59 -0.42 4.09
CA GLU A 164 12.25 0.12 4.34
C GLU A 164 11.47 0.20 3.02
N TYR A 165 10.57 -0.76 2.78
CA TYR A 165 9.82 -0.86 1.53
C TYR A 165 8.53 -1.67 1.70
N TYR A 166 7.65 -1.61 0.71
CA TYR A 166 6.48 -2.48 0.64
C TYR A 166 6.23 -2.98 -0.79
N PHE A 167 5.46 -4.04 -0.91
CA PHE A 167 4.91 -4.50 -2.18
C PHE A 167 3.64 -5.32 -1.98
N ASP A 168 2.84 -5.35 -3.04
CA ASP A 168 1.57 -6.06 -3.10
C ASP A 168 1.70 -7.27 -4.02
N TYR A 169 1.22 -8.43 -3.58
CA TYR A 169 1.34 -9.67 -4.34
C TYR A 169 0.05 -10.51 -4.32
N PRO A 170 -0.30 -11.19 -5.43
CA PRO A 170 0.26 -11.04 -6.78
C PRO A 170 0.06 -9.64 -7.36
N THR A 171 0.97 -9.17 -8.23
CA THR A 171 0.95 -7.79 -8.74
C THR A 171 -0.29 -7.46 -9.59
N SER A 172 -0.93 -8.45 -10.22
CA SER A 172 -2.13 -8.28 -11.05
C SER A 172 -3.44 -8.35 -10.27
N SER A 173 -3.45 -9.03 -9.13
CA SER A 173 -4.61 -9.16 -8.25
C SER A 173 -4.11 -9.33 -6.82
N PRO A 174 -3.73 -8.22 -6.16
CA PRO A 174 -3.16 -8.27 -4.82
C PRO A 174 -4.06 -8.95 -3.81
N THR A 175 -3.54 -9.98 -3.15
CA THR A 175 -4.20 -10.66 -2.03
C THR A 175 -3.50 -10.42 -0.71
N ALA A 176 -2.22 -10.05 -0.74
CA ALA A 176 -1.44 -9.69 0.44
C ALA A 176 -0.51 -8.50 0.18
N ARG A 177 -0.33 -7.66 1.21
CA ARG A 177 0.70 -6.63 1.29
C ARG A 177 1.82 -7.08 2.21
N PHE A 178 3.04 -6.94 1.72
CA PHE A 178 4.28 -7.18 2.46
C PHE A 178 4.93 -5.83 2.76
N ILE A 179 5.19 -5.57 4.03
CA ILE A 179 5.86 -4.34 4.50
C ILE A 179 7.11 -4.77 5.24
N SER A 180 8.29 -4.37 4.75
CA SER A 180 9.58 -4.77 5.32
C SER A 180 10.27 -3.54 5.90
N VAL A 181 10.61 -3.62 7.19
CA VAL A 181 11.16 -2.49 7.96
C VAL A 181 12.20 -2.97 8.98
N SER A 182 13.13 -2.09 9.34
CA SER A 182 14.26 -2.43 10.21
C SER A 182 14.27 -1.64 11.52
N PRO A 183 13.22 -1.72 12.36
CA PRO A 183 13.13 -0.90 13.57
C PRO A 183 14.31 -1.16 14.52
N GLY A 184 14.93 -0.08 14.99
CA GLY A 184 16.01 -0.14 15.98
C GLY A 184 17.38 -0.49 15.43
N ILE A 185 17.51 -0.75 14.13
CA ILE A 185 18.80 -1.02 13.47
C ILE A 185 19.50 0.29 13.11
N ASN A 186 20.83 0.33 13.30
CA ASN A 186 21.63 1.47 12.88
C ASN A 186 21.72 1.58 11.37
N THR A 187 21.60 2.79 10.87
CA THR A 187 21.74 3.06 9.44
C THR A 187 23.21 3.14 9.05
N ILE A 188 23.51 2.86 7.78
CA ILE A 188 24.89 2.91 7.27
C ILE A 188 25.51 4.33 7.35
N ASN A 189 24.67 5.35 7.40
CA ASN A 189 25.09 6.74 7.47
C ASN A 189 25.09 7.30 8.91
N GLY A 190 24.96 6.43 9.91
CA GLY A 190 24.79 6.83 11.31
C GLY A 190 23.33 7.19 11.65
N GLY A 191 22.95 7.01 12.92
CA GLY A 191 21.56 7.11 13.38
C GLY A 191 20.81 5.79 13.27
N ILE A 192 19.54 5.78 13.68
CA ILE A 192 18.73 4.56 13.82
C ILE A 192 17.45 4.67 12.97
N TYR A 193 17.00 3.54 12.42
CA TYR A 193 15.66 3.42 11.85
C TYR A 193 14.60 3.58 12.95
N ASP A 194 14.16 4.83 13.11
CA ASP A 194 13.26 5.25 14.18
C ASP A 194 11.78 5.22 13.76
N TYR A 195 11.04 4.28 14.36
CA TYR A 195 9.59 4.13 14.25
C TYR A 195 8.90 4.46 15.58
N SER A 196 9.40 5.44 16.33
CA SER A 196 8.73 5.95 17.52
C SER A 196 7.37 6.56 17.15
N VAL A 197 6.44 6.60 18.11
CA VAL A 197 5.08 7.14 17.87
C VAL A 197 5.17 8.58 17.34
N GLY A 198 4.49 8.85 16.24
CA GLY A 198 4.44 10.17 15.61
C GLY A 198 5.64 10.52 14.74
N THR A 199 6.58 9.59 14.52
CA THR A 199 7.59 9.78 13.47
C THR A 199 6.98 9.52 12.09
N PRO A 200 7.50 10.17 11.03
CA PRO A 200 6.99 9.95 9.67
C PRO A 200 7.05 8.47 9.22
N ARG A 201 8.07 7.72 9.67
CA ARG A 201 8.20 6.29 9.40
C ARG A 201 7.11 5.46 10.08
N TYR A 202 6.81 5.74 11.35
CA TYR A 202 5.72 5.10 12.07
C TYR A 202 4.38 5.32 11.36
N ASP A 203 4.08 6.59 11.01
CA ASP A 203 2.83 6.96 10.34
C ASP A 203 2.73 6.34 8.95
N TRP A 204 3.84 6.24 8.23
CA TRP A 204 3.90 5.58 6.93
C TRP A 204 3.59 4.09 7.03
N VAL A 205 4.24 3.34 7.92
CA VAL A 205 3.93 1.90 8.09
C VAL A 205 2.46 1.73 8.46
N GLN A 206 1.97 2.50 9.43
CA GLN A 206 0.57 2.43 9.85
C GLN A 206 -0.40 2.71 8.69
N SER A 207 -0.11 3.73 7.86
CA SER A 207 -0.92 4.04 6.67
C SER A 207 -0.94 2.87 5.68
N LYS A 208 0.21 2.22 5.43
CA LYS A 208 0.30 1.10 4.49
C LYS A 208 -0.43 -0.14 4.98
N ILE A 209 -0.45 -0.38 6.29
CA ILE A 209 -1.27 -1.43 6.92
C ILE A 209 -2.76 -1.13 6.70
N ARG A 210 -3.21 0.09 7.00
CA ARG A 210 -4.63 0.48 6.89
C ARG A 210 -5.15 0.47 5.45
N GLU A 211 -4.36 0.96 4.51
CA GLU A 211 -4.66 0.88 3.07
C GLU A 211 -4.89 -0.58 2.64
N ALA A 212 -4.01 -1.50 3.06
CA ALA A 212 -4.13 -2.91 2.70
C ALA A 212 -5.37 -3.58 3.30
N LYS A 213 -5.65 -3.29 4.57
CA LYS A 213 -6.85 -3.79 5.25
C LYS A 213 -8.14 -3.25 4.63
N ALA A 214 -8.17 -1.97 4.27
CA ALA A 214 -9.30 -1.36 3.56
C ALA A 214 -9.52 -2.00 2.18
N ALA A 215 -8.45 -2.45 1.52
CA ALA A 215 -8.51 -3.22 0.27
C ALA A 215 -8.82 -4.72 0.47
N GLY A 216 -9.05 -5.18 1.70
CA GLY A 216 -9.35 -6.58 2.02
C GLY A 216 -8.15 -7.54 1.90
N MET A 217 -6.94 -7.01 1.78
CA MET A 217 -5.70 -7.79 1.66
C MET A 217 -5.25 -8.33 3.02
N TRP A 218 -4.51 -9.44 3.00
CA TRP A 218 -3.69 -9.85 4.13
C TRP A 218 -2.54 -8.88 4.34
N VAL A 219 -2.12 -8.69 5.59
CA VAL A 219 -0.97 -7.84 5.92
C VAL A 219 0.12 -8.67 6.59
N VAL A 220 1.29 -8.71 5.95
CA VAL A 220 2.50 -9.34 6.47
C VAL A 220 3.55 -8.25 6.71
N VAL A 221 4.05 -8.15 7.94
CA VAL A 221 5.12 -7.22 8.31
C VAL A 221 6.38 -8.02 8.61
N ASN A 222 7.46 -7.69 7.91
CA ASN A 222 8.78 -8.28 8.09
C ASN A 222 9.67 -7.30 8.86
N GLN A 223 10.33 -7.80 9.89
CA GLN A 223 11.38 -7.12 10.62
C GLN A 223 12.51 -8.10 10.93
N HIS A 224 13.65 -7.59 11.37
CA HIS A 224 14.73 -8.45 11.85
C HIS A 224 14.59 -8.70 13.36
N ILE A 225 14.62 -7.65 14.17
CA ILE A 225 14.60 -7.74 15.64
C ILE A 225 13.20 -8.08 16.17
N PRO A 226 13.02 -9.18 16.94
CA PRO A 226 11.75 -9.54 17.56
C PRO A 226 11.54 -8.87 18.92
N TYR A 227 10.35 -8.30 19.16
CA TYR A 227 10.00 -7.73 20.47
C TYR A 227 9.38 -8.73 21.46
N LEU A 228 8.76 -9.81 20.99
CA LEU A 228 8.26 -10.90 21.85
C LEU A 228 9.16 -12.09 21.59
N ASN A 229 9.95 -12.50 22.59
CA ASN A 229 10.99 -13.50 22.41
C ASN A 229 11.28 -14.27 23.72
N ALA A 230 11.43 -15.60 23.63
CA ALA A 230 11.81 -16.47 24.74
C ALA A 230 13.09 -17.29 24.48
N GLY A 231 13.99 -16.84 23.59
CA GLY A 231 15.25 -17.54 23.35
C GLY A 231 16.28 -17.33 24.47
N THR A 232 17.35 -18.13 24.47
CA THR A 232 18.39 -18.09 25.52
C THR A 232 19.45 -17.01 25.32
N SER A 233 19.66 -16.58 24.08
CA SER A 233 20.74 -15.64 23.72
C SER A 233 20.25 -14.21 23.56
N HIS A 234 18.98 -14.05 23.17
CA HIS A 234 18.32 -12.75 23.05
C HIS A 234 16.98 -12.75 23.79
N GLY A 235 16.93 -13.46 24.91
CA GLY A 235 15.74 -13.55 25.75
C GLY A 235 15.33 -12.22 26.36
N SER A 236 14.27 -12.27 27.14
CA SER A 236 13.58 -11.08 27.62
C SER A 236 14.39 -10.11 28.50
N GLN A 237 15.57 -10.51 28.98
CA GLN A 237 16.44 -9.63 29.76
C GLN A 237 17.44 -8.82 28.91
N ASP A 238 17.75 -9.29 27.69
CA ASP A 238 18.73 -8.63 26.81
C ASP A 238 18.05 -7.56 25.93
N MET A 239 16.90 -7.89 25.35
CA MET A 239 16.15 -6.97 24.47
C MET A 239 15.62 -5.72 25.19
N ALA A 240 15.16 -5.86 26.44
CA ALA A 240 14.62 -4.73 27.22
C ALA A 240 15.67 -3.65 27.54
N ALA A 241 16.95 -4.05 27.60
CA ALA A 241 18.06 -3.21 28.04
C ALA A 241 18.89 -2.65 26.86
N THR A 242 18.79 -3.25 25.67
CA THR A 242 19.64 -2.94 24.51
C THR A 242 18.86 -2.44 23.30
N GLU A 243 17.54 -2.61 23.24
CA GLU A 243 16.75 -2.17 22.10
C GLU A 243 16.47 -0.67 22.09
N HIS A 244 16.47 -0.12 20.88
CA HIS A 244 16.11 1.27 20.65
C HIS A 244 14.66 1.55 21.10
N PRO A 245 14.37 2.72 21.71
CA PRO A 245 13.04 3.08 22.21
C PRO A 245 11.87 2.99 21.21
N SER A 246 12.16 2.86 19.91
CA SER A 246 11.17 2.73 18.84
C SER A 246 10.62 1.32 18.64
N VAL A 247 11.31 0.27 19.06
CA VAL A 247 10.89 -1.13 18.80
C VAL A 247 9.59 -1.48 19.51
N LYS A 248 9.48 -1.12 20.81
CA LYS A 248 8.27 -1.35 21.61
C LYS A 248 7.03 -0.64 21.03
N PRO A 249 7.05 0.68 20.80
CA PRO A 249 5.89 1.37 20.25
C PRO A 249 5.52 0.86 18.86
N PHE A 250 6.50 0.52 18.04
CA PHE A 250 6.28 -0.06 16.72
C PHE A 250 5.55 -1.41 16.81
N PHE A 251 6.05 -2.34 17.63
CA PHE A 251 5.39 -3.65 17.82
C PHE A 251 3.96 -3.49 18.34
N ASN A 252 3.75 -2.59 19.30
CA ASN A 252 2.42 -2.29 19.83
C ASN A 252 1.47 -1.73 18.77
N MET A 253 1.99 -0.92 17.83
CA MET A 253 1.21 -0.46 16.69
C MET A 253 0.77 -1.63 15.82
N LEU A 254 1.66 -2.58 15.50
CA LEU A 254 1.31 -3.76 14.70
C LEU A 254 0.19 -4.60 15.36
N LEU A 255 0.26 -4.80 16.67
CA LEU A 255 -0.79 -5.48 17.43
C LEU A 255 -2.10 -4.70 17.44
N SER A 256 -2.04 -3.37 17.60
CA SER A 256 -3.23 -2.52 17.62
C SER A 256 -3.96 -2.48 16.27
N GLU A 257 -3.19 -2.47 15.18
CA GLU A 257 -3.70 -2.58 13.82
C GLU A 257 -4.14 -4.01 13.49
N LYS A 258 -3.82 -4.99 14.34
CA LYS A 258 -4.09 -6.43 14.16
C LYS A 258 -3.50 -6.98 12.87
N VAL A 259 -2.23 -6.69 12.60
CA VAL A 259 -1.48 -7.27 11.48
C VAL A 259 -1.63 -8.80 11.50
N ASP A 260 -1.80 -9.45 10.35
CA ASP A 260 -2.10 -10.88 10.33
C ASP A 260 -0.86 -11.73 10.69
N LEU A 261 0.29 -11.39 10.10
CA LEU A 261 1.58 -12.03 10.35
C LEU A 261 2.68 -11.00 10.60
N ILE A 262 3.41 -11.19 11.69
CA ILE A 262 4.63 -10.44 12.01
C ILE A 262 5.78 -11.43 11.95
N LEU A 263 6.69 -11.25 11.00
CA LEU A 263 7.83 -12.13 10.77
C LEU A 263 9.10 -11.44 11.27
N ALA A 264 9.85 -12.14 12.10
CA ALA A 264 11.12 -11.70 12.69
C ALA A 264 12.20 -12.78 12.56
N ALA A 265 13.43 -12.43 12.92
CA ALA A 265 14.60 -13.29 12.88
C ALA A 265 15.48 -12.96 14.12
N HIS A 266 16.80 -12.81 13.94
CA HIS A 266 17.78 -12.37 14.94
C HIS A 266 18.10 -13.41 16.02
N ASP A 267 17.08 -13.96 16.68
CA ASP A 267 17.30 -15.10 17.56
C ASP A 267 17.37 -16.39 16.76
N HIS A 268 18.48 -17.13 16.88
CA HIS A 268 18.79 -18.30 16.05
C HIS A 268 17.98 -19.54 16.43
N ASN A 269 16.67 -19.43 16.38
CA ASN A 269 15.72 -20.47 16.73
C ASN A 269 14.42 -20.28 15.94
N TYR A 270 13.42 -21.13 16.22
CA TYR A 270 12.07 -20.96 15.72
C TYR A 270 11.10 -20.74 16.87
N GLN A 271 10.26 -19.71 16.77
CA GLN A 271 9.18 -19.47 17.71
C GLN A 271 7.94 -19.01 16.96
N ARG A 272 6.78 -19.49 17.36
CA ARG A 272 5.49 -18.99 16.90
C ARG A 272 4.57 -18.76 18.08
N THR A 273 3.97 -17.59 18.11
CA THR A 273 2.98 -17.26 19.14
C THR A 273 1.63 -17.91 18.88
N LYS A 274 0.84 -17.97 19.94
CA LYS A 274 -0.63 -17.96 19.86
C LYS A 274 -1.11 -16.66 19.22
N GLN A 275 -2.41 -16.48 19.05
CA GLN A 275 -2.92 -15.23 18.50
C GLN A 275 -2.96 -14.12 19.54
N ILE A 276 -2.22 -13.04 19.29
CA ILE A 276 -1.99 -11.93 20.23
C ILE A 276 -2.83 -10.73 19.79
N GLY A 277 -3.70 -10.21 20.66
CA GLY A 277 -4.63 -9.13 20.31
C GLY A 277 -5.93 -9.12 21.11
N GLY A 278 -5.99 -9.87 22.21
CA GLY A 278 -7.14 -9.93 23.11
C GLY A 278 -7.41 -8.61 23.82
N ALA A 279 -8.50 -8.54 24.59
CA ALA A 279 -9.03 -7.31 25.17
C ALA A 279 -8.02 -6.52 26.04
N ALA A 280 -7.05 -7.20 26.64
CA ALA A 280 -6.02 -6.56 27.48
C ALA A 280 -4.71 -6.30 26.73
N CYS A 281 -4.64 -6.50 25.41
CA CYS A 281 -3.41 -6.33 24.64
C CYS A 281 -3.14 -4.88 24.20
N ALA A 282 -3.72 -3.91 24.91
CA ALA A 282 -3.45 -2.49 24.70
C ALA A 282 -2.10 -2.12 25.34
N GLY A 283 -1.03 -2.20 24.54
CA GLY A 283 0.33 -1.94 25.00
C GLY A 283 0.95 -3.18 25.63
N TYR A 284 1.29 -4.17 24.79
CA TYR A 284 2.12 -5.30 25.16
C TYR A 284 3.33 -4.80 25.96
N ASN A 285 3.47 -5.36 27.16
CA ASN A 285 4.56 -5.10 28.06
C ASN A 285 5.43 -6.34 28.09
N PHE A 286 6.62 -6.18 27.55
CA PHE A 286 7.66 -7.18 27.57
C PHE A 286 7.91 -7.70 28.98
N ASN A 287 8.25 -8.99 29.11
CA ASN A 287 8.45 -9.67 30.39
C ASN A 287 7.20 -9.83 31.27
N VAL A 288 6.00 -9.52 30.75
CA VAL A 288 4.76 -9.64 31.53
C VAL A 288 3.77 -10.51 30.76
N TYR A 289 3.56 -11.73 31.25
CA TYR A 289 2.49 -12.56 30.73
C TYR A 289 1.13 -12.02 31.17
N THR A 290 0.33 -11.62 30.18
CA THR A 290 -1.05 -11.16 30.32
C THR A 290 -1.94 -12.14 29.58
N PRO A 291 -2.55 -13.14 30.26
CA PRO A 291 -3.35 -14.18 29.61
C PRO A 291 -4.45 -13.61 28.68
N THR A 292 -5.07 -12.50 29.08
CA THR A 292 -6.14 -11.81 28.33
C THR A 292 -5.66 -11.02 27.11
N CYS A 293 -4.34 -10.94 26.86
CA CYS A 293 -3.79 -10.47 25.58
C CYS A 293 -3.79 -11.60 24.53
N VAL A 294 -3.90 -12.89 24.92
CA VAL A 294 -4.12 -13.99 23.97
C VAL A 294 -5.57 -13.97 23.50
N ALA A 295 -5.80 -13.64 22.23
CA ALA A 295 -7.11 -13.63 21.59
C ALA A 295 -7.59 -15.06 21.26
N ASN A 296 -6.65 -15.94 20.90
CA ASN A 296 -6.93 -17.34 20.58
C ASN A 296 -5.74 -18.21 20.98
N ASP A 297 -6.00 -19.14 21.90
CA ASP A 297 -5.03 -20.06 22.51
C ASP A 297 -4.85 -21.38 21.72
N SER A 298 -5.44 -21.49 20.53
CA SER A 298 -5.24 -22.64 19.63
C SER A 298 -3.76 -22.76 19.24
N ASN A 299 -3.31 -24.00 19.05
CA ASN A 299 -1.96 -24.27 18.53
C ASN A 299 -1.90 -24.29 16.99
N THR A 300 -3.04 -24.45 16.30
CA THR A 300 -3.07 -24.75 14.86
C THR A 300 -4.07 -23.93 14.07
N THR A 301 -5.02 -23.22 14.70
CA THR A 301 -6.12 -22.54 13.99
C THR A 301 -6.43 -21.17 14.57
N TYR A 302 -6.44 -20.15 13.71
CA TYR A 302 -6.60 -18.74 14.06
C TYR A 302 -7.63 -18.04 13.17
N GLN A 303 -8.14 -16.90 13.62
CA GLN A 303 -9.15 -16.12 12.89
C GLN A 303 -8.59 -14.76 12.49
N ALA A 304 -8.71 -14.41 11.21
CA ALA A 304 -8.30 -13.08 10.74
C ALA A 304 -8.98 -11.97 11.55
N GLY A 305 -8.25 -10.91 11.90
CA GLY A 305 -8.79 -9.77 12.65
C GLY A 305 -9.03 -10.01 14.16
N ALA A 306 -8.76 -11.20 14.69
CA ALA A 306 -8.76 -11.43 16.14
C ALA A 306 -7.46 -10.97 16.82
N GLY A 307 -6.36 -10.90 16.06
CA GLY A 307 -5.04 -10.49 16.54
C GLY A 307 -3.94 -10.96 15.58
N SER A 308 -2.68 -10.76 15.97
CA SER A 308 -1.48 -11.08 15.20
C SER A 308 -0.87 -12.41 15.58
N ILE A 309 -0.24 -13.08 14.62
CA ILE A 309 0.68 -14.19 14.84
C ILE A 309 2.10 -13.68 14.63
N VAL A 310 2.96 -13.82 15.65
CA VAL A 310 4.38 -13.47 15.57
C VAL A 310 5.17 -14.76 15.34
N ILE A 311 6.08 -14.72 14.38
CA ILE A 311 6.97 -15.83 14.06
C ILE A 311 8.41 -15.33 14.02
N ILE A 312 9.26 -15.92 14.86
CA ILE A 312 10.71 -15.79 14.78
C ILE A 312 11.21 -16.97 13.97
N THR A 313 11.92 -16.69 12.87
CA THR A 313 12.41 -17.70 11.94
C THR A 313 13.91 -17.50 11.63
N GLY A 314 14.71 -17.24 12.65
CA GLY A 314 16.18 -17.19 12.59
C GLY A 314 16.83 -18.57 12.51
N SER A 315 16.15 -19.53 11.86
CA SER A 315 16.54 -20.94 11.84
C SER A 315 17.18 -21.37 10.53
N ALA A 316 17.60 -20.42 9.68
CA ALA A 316 18.20 -20.75 8.40
C ALA A 316 19.65 -21.23 8.50
N GLY A 317 20.33 -20.92 9.60
CA GLY A 317 21.73 -21.27 9.80
C GLY A 317 22.24 -20.62 11.08
N GLY A 318 23.10 -19.63 10.95
CA GLY A 318 23.60 -18.82 12.06
C GLY A 318 24.97 -18.27 11.72
N ASN A 319 25.69 -17.82 12.74
CA ASN A 319 27.03 -17.25 12.57
C ASN A 319 28.11 -18.33 12.78
N GLU A 320 29.07 -18.43 11.87
CA GLU A 320 30.24 -19.32 11.93
C GLU A 320 31.11 -19.04 13.15
N LYS A 321 31.15 -17.78 13.62
CA LYS A 321 31.90 -17.41 14.83
C LYS A 321 31.29 -18.01 16.09
N ASP A 322 29.99 -18.30 16.08
CA ASP A 322 29.29 -18.98 17.16
C ASP A 322 29.20 -20.50 16.93
N GLY A 323 29.76 -20.97 15.81
CA GLY A 323 29.80 -22.36 15.40
C GLY A 323 28.53 -22.84 14.70
N ASN A 324 27.82 -21.95 13.99
CA ASN A 324 26.57 -22.25 13.27
C ASN A 324 25.51 -22.87 14.18
N LYS A 325 25.37 -22.35 15.41
CA LYS A 325 24.52 -22.96 16.43
C LYS A 325 23.15 -22.29 16.49
N MET A 326 22.12 -23.11 16.65
CA MET A 326 20.84 -22.62 17.14
C MET A 326 20.94 -22.22 18.62
N ASN A 327 20.22 -21.16 18.97
CA ASN A 327 19.95 -20.77 20.34
C ASN A 327 18.89 -21.69 20.96
N GLY A 328 18.89 -21.84 22.28
CA GLY A 328 17.88 -22.61 23.00
C GLY A 328 16.62 -21.79 23.22
N ILE A 329 15.54 -22.45 23.64
CA ILE A 329 14.32 -21.81 24.15
C ILE A 329 14.36 -21.80 25.69
N ASN A 330 14.21 -20.63 26.29
CA ASN A 330 14.03 -20.45 27.72
C ASN A 330 12.53 -20.54 28.09
N TYR A 331 12.06 -21.75 28.42
CA TYR A 331 10.66 -21.95 28.84
C TYR A 331 10.31 -21.31 30.20
N GLY A 332 11.30 -20.80 30.95
CA GLY A 332 11.07 -20.01 32.17
C GLY A 332 10.88 -18.51 31.89
N ASP A 333 11.05 -18.08 30.64
CA ASP A 333 10.86 -16.69 30.23
C ASP A 333 9.38 -16.27 30.37
N PRO A 334 9.07 -15.05 30.87
CA PRO A 334 7.70 -14.58 30.96
C PRO A 334 6.95 -14.48 29.62
N ASP A 335 7.66 -14.44 28.50
CA ASP A 335 7.06 -14.41 27.16
C ASP A 335 6.76 -15.84 26.63
N ALA A 336 7.40 -16.87 27.18
CA ALA A 336 7.22 -18.27 26.77
C ALA A 336 5.75 -18.74 26.77
N PRO A 337 4.87 -18.33 27.72
CA PRO A 337 3.46 -18.71 27.70
C PRO A 337 2.64 -18.16 26.52
N TYR A 338 3.15 -17.15 25.79
CA TYR A 338 2.56 -16.69 24.53
C TYR A 338 2.87 -17.61 23.35
N LEU A 339 3.85 -18.51 23.46
CA LEU A 339 4.24 -19.41 22.38
C LEU A 339 3.24 -20.56 22.21
N ALA A 340 2.88 -20.82 20.95
CA ALA A 340 2.13 -22.01 20.52
C ALA A 340 3.07 -23.14 20.09
N SER A 341 4.23 -22.79 19.53
CA SER A 341 5.22 -23.73 19.03
C SER A 341 6.62 -23.10 19.08
N ALA A 342 7.63 -23.86 19.44
CA ALA A 342 9.01 -23.37 19.53
C ALA A 342 10.02 -24.50 19.33
N MET A 343 11.17 -24.15 18.76
CA MET A 343 12.29 -25.06 18.55
C MET A 343 13.59 -24.29 18.68
N GLY A 344 14.50 -24.81 19.52
CA GLY A 344 15.86 -24.32 19.66
C GLY A 344 16.82 -25.48 19.88
N SER A 345 18.09 -25.21 20.15
CA SER A 345 19.13 -26.25 20.33
C SER A 345 18.87 -27.23 21.48
N ASN A 346 18.04 -26.86 22.46
CA ASN A 346 17.60 -27.73 23.54
C ASN A 346 16.37 -28.60 23.17
N SER A 347 15.84 -28.49 21.96
CA SER A 347 14.78 -29.35 21.45
C SER A 347 15.35 -30.67 20.91
N PRO A 348 14.76 -31.83 21.25
CA PRO A 348 15.27 -33.14 20.82
C PRO A 348 15.18 -33.38 19.31
N ASN A 349 14.40 -32.57 18.60
CA ASN A 349 14.17 -32.64 17.16
C ASN A 349 14.64 -31.37 16.43
N ALA A 350 15.55 -30.59 17.03
CA ALA A 350 16.05 -29.34 16.48
C ALA A 350 16.62 -29.52 15.06
N THR A 351 16.25 -28.63 14.15
CA THR A 351 16.70 -28.65 12.74
C THR A 351 16.68 -27.25 12.16
N PHE A 352 17.61 -26.96 11.26
CA PHE A 352 17.55 -25.75 10.44
C PHE A 352 16.43 -25.88 9.41
N GLY A 353 15.82 -24.75 9.06
CA GLY A 353 14.68 -24.71 8.16
C GLY A 353 14.21 -23.28 7.88
N PHE A 354 13.05 -23.20 7.23
CA PHE A 354 12.38 -21.93 6.93
C PHE A 354 10.88 -22.04 7.13
N SER A 355 10.22 -20.90 7.28
CA SER A 355 8.76 -20.84 7.35
C SER A 355 8.18 -20.68 5.94
N LYS A 356 7.32 -21.61 5.52
CA LYS A 356 6.54 -21.54 4.28
C LYS A 356 5.12 -21.12 4.56
N PHE A 357 4.59 -20.20 3.76
CA PHE A 357 3.21 -19.72 3.86
C PHE A 357 2.50 -19.92 2.52
N ASP A 358 1.35 -20.58 2.54
CA ASP A 358 0.40 -20.68 1.43
C ASP A 358 -0.75 -19.71 1.65
N ILE A 359 -0.99 -18.80 0.71
CA ILE A 359 -1.91 -17.66 0.82
C ILE A 359 -3.02 -17.78 -0.23
N THR A 360 -4.27 -17.73 0.21
CA THR A 360 -5.46 -17.51 -0.61
C THR A 360 -6.14 -16.20 -0.19
N SER A 361 -7.19 -15.73 -0.85
CA SER A 361 -7.91 -14.53 -0.35
C SER A 361 -8.60 -14.78 1.00
N THR A 362 -8.82 -16.05 1.35
CA THR A 362 -9.56 -16.51 2.54
C THR A 362 -8.71 -17.17 3.62
N SER A 363 -7.47 -17.58 3.33
CA SER A 363 -6.60 -18.24 4.32
C SER A 363 -5.12 -17.93 4.18
N ILE A 364 -4.40 -18.03 5.29
CA ILE A 364 -2.95 -18.18 5.35
C ILE A 364 -2.64 -19.50 6.05
N THR A 365 -1.93 -20.40 5.40
CA THR A 365 -1.44 -21.64 6.01
C THR A 365 0.07 -21.56 6.16
N GLY A 366 0.56 -21.53 7.40
CA GLY A 366 1.98 -21.52 7.72
C GLY A 366 2.46 -22.92 8.05
N SER A 367 3.67 -23.25 7.61
CA SER A 367 4.35 -24.52 7.89
C SER A 367 5.85 -24.30 8.07
N PHE A 368 6.47 -25.06 8.98
CA PHE A 368 7.92 -25.12 9.08
C PHE A 368 8.47 -26.22 8.18
N VAL A 369 9.47 -25.89 7.35
CA VAL A 369 10.08 -26.81 6.38
C VAL A 369 11.57 -26.98 6.72
N PRO A 370 12.00 -28.20 7.13
CA PRO A 370 13.41 -28.49 7.38
C PRO A 370 14.26 -28.38 6.11
N GLY A 371 15.53 -27.99 6.28
CA GLY A 371 16.52 -28.01 5.21
C GLY A 371 16.79 -29.42 4.67
N VAL A 372 17.19 -29.52 3.39
CA VAL A 372 17.44 -30.81 2.75
C VAL A 372 18.57 -31.57 3.47
N GLY A 373 18.28 -32.79 3.91
CA GLY A 373 19.27 -33.66 4.55
C GLY A 373 19.57 -33.31 6.01
N GLN A 374 18.86 -32.34 6.60
CA GLN A 374 18.91 -32.09 8.03
C GLN A 374 18.28 -33.26 8.80
N THR A 375 18.79 -33.53 10.02
CA THR A 375 18.45 -34.75 10.77
C THR A 375 17.38 -34.57 11.83
N GLY A 376 17.09 -33.34 12.25
CA GLY A 376 16.01 -33.06 13.18
C GLY A 376 14.64 -33.11 12.51
N GLY A 377 13.64 -33.59 13.25
CA GLY A 377 12.28 -33.81 12.77
C GLY A 377 11.26 -32.76 13.23
N PHE A 378 11.68 -31.53 13.54
CA PHE A 378 10.74 -30.49 13.93
C PHE A 378 9.78 -30.14 12.79
N THR A 379 8.51 -30.02 13.12
CA THR A 379 7.45 -29.61 12.21
C THR A 379 6.50 -28.70 12.96
N ASP A 380 6.00 -27.70 12.27
CA ASP A 380 4.93 -26.84 12.76
C ASP A 380 3.96 -26.56 11.62
N ASN A 381 2.66 -26.50 11.90
CA ASN A 381 1.61 -26.20 10.93
C ASN A 381 0.46 -25.45 11.60
N PHE A 382 0.00 -24.38 10.96
CA PHE A 382 -1.16 -23.62 11.42
C PHE A 382 -1.89 -22.95 10.27
N THR A 383 -3.14 -22.54 10.51
CA THR A 383 -3.94 -21.80 9.54
C THR A 383 -4.62 -20.61 10.18
N ILE A 384 -4.53 -19.44 9.54
CA ILE A 384 -5.36 -18.27 9.79
C ILE A 384 -6.45 -18.26 8.73
N THR A 385 -7.71 -18.26 9.14
CA THR A 385 -8.85 -18.19 8.22
C THR A 385 -9.59 -16.88 8.41
N LYS A 386 -9.93 -16.18 7.31
CA LYS A 386 -11.04 -15.23 7.35
C LYS A 386 -12.30 -16.01 7.65
N ALA A 387 -13.19 -15.42 8.46
CA ALA A 387 -14.53 -15.99 8.57
C ALA A 387 -15.07 -16.17 7.15
N ALA A 388 -15.63 -17.35 6.86
CA ALA A 388 -16.38 -17.49 5.64
C ALA A 388 -17.41 -16.37 5.67
N THR A 389 -17.27 -15.38 4.78
CA THR A 389 -18.42 -14.59 4.42
C THR A 389 -19.38 -15.66 3.91
N SER A 390 -20.46 -15.90 4.64
CA SER A 390 -21.61 -16.52 4.00
C SER A 390 -21.90 -15.54 2.88
N THR A 391 -21.47 -15.87 1.66
CA THR A 391 -21.96 -15.21 0.48
C THR A 391 -23.43 -15.57 0.48
N ASP A 392 -24.21 -14.74 1.15
CA ASP A 392 -25.62 -14.77 1.01
C ASP A 392 -25.88 -14.57 -0.48
N GLY A 393 -26.46 -15.58 -1.09
CA GLY A 393 -26.86 -15.55 -2.49
C GLY A 393 -28.38 -15.51 -2.60
N GLU A 394 -29.08 -15.49 -1.48
CA GLU A 394 -30.52 -15.33 -1.43
C GLU A 394 -30.81 -13.84 -1.56
N ALA A 395 -31.59 -13.46 -2.57
CA ALA A 395 -32.02 -12.07 -2.68
C ALA A 395 -33.14 -11.82 -1.66
N PRO A 396 -33.25 -10.60 -1.11
CA PRO A 396 -34.31 -10.26 -0.18
C PRO A 396 -35.71 -10.45 -0.78
N THR A 397 -36.72 -10.65 0.05
CA THR A 397 -38.12 -10.49 -0.36
C THR A 397 -38.55 -9.04 -0.13
N VAL A 398 -39.35 -8.48 -1.03
CA VAL A 398 -39.85 -7.10 -0.89
C VAL A 398 -41.25 -6.94 -1.50
N SER A 399 -42.12 -6.23 -0.79
CA SER A 399 -43.46 -5.87 -1.27
C SER A 399 -43.84 -4.46 -0.82
N VAL A 400 -44.35 -3.66 -1.75
CA VAL A 400 -45.00 -2.37 -1.44
C VAL A 400 -46.32 -2.65 -0.71
N THR A 401 -46.52 -2.05 0.46
CA THR A 401 -47.73 -2.16 1.28
C THR A 401 -48.63 -0.92 1.21
N ALA A 402 -48.07 0.22 0.79
CA ALA A 402 -48.84 1.40 0.38
C ALA A 402 -48.04 2.18 -0.69
N PRO A 403 -48.68 2.73 -1.73
CA PRO A 403 -50.13 2.83 -1.99
C PRO A 403 -50.81 1.51 -2.34
N THR A 404 -52.14 1.53 -2.43
CA THR A 404 -52.93 0.40 -2.96
C THR A 404 -53.12 0.51 -4.48
N ALA A 405 -53.41 -0.60 -5.15
CA ALA A 405 -53.57 -0.62 -6.60
C ALA A 405 -54.72 0.28 -7.07
N ASN A 406 -54.46 1.06 -8.12
CA ASN A 406 -55.32 2.08 -8.73
C ASN A 406 -55.66 3.25 -7.80
N GLU A 407 -54.87 3.47 -6.74
CA GLU A 407 -55.02 4.64 -5.89
C GLU A 407 -54.70 5.91 -6.68
N ILE A 408 -55.57 6.92 -6.54
CA ILE A 408 -55.33 8.26 -7.09
C ILE A 408 -54.58 9.06 -6.04
N ILE A 409 -53.38 9.52 -6.38
CA ILE A 409 -52.49 10.23 -5.46
C ILE A 409 -52.42 11.70 -5.84
N THR A 410 -52.56 12.54 -4.82
CA THR A 410 -52.39 14.00 -4.88
C THR A 410 -51.61 14.47 -3.66
N GLY A 411 -50.69 15.44 -3.80
CA GLY A 411 -49.87 15.92 -2.69
C GLY A 411 -48.88 14.87 -2.18
N THR A 412 -48.58 14.84 -0.88
CA THR A 412 -47.62 13.87 -0.30
C THR A 412 -48.30 12.55 0.07
N LYS A 413 -47.70 11.43 -0.37
CA LYS A 413 -48.09 10.07 -0.03
C LYS A 413 -46.94 9.33 0.65
N THR A 414 -47.19 8.81 1.84
CA THR A 414 -46.29 7.85 2.48
C THR A 414 -46.29 6.53 1.70
N LEU A 415 -45.14 6.22 1.10
CA LEU A 415 -44.83 4.90 0.54
C LEU A 415 -44.38 4.01 1.69
N THR A 416 -44.88 2.77 1.71
CA THR A 416 -44.45 1.78 2.70
C THR A 416 -44.13 0.47 2.02
N ALA A 417 -43.11 -0.22 2.50
CA ALA A 417 -42.76 -1.55 2.03
C ALA A 417 -42.38 -2.46 3.20
N THR A 418 -42.64 -3.75 3.01
CA THR A 418 -42.06 -4.80 3.85
C THR A 418 -40.95 -5.47 3.06
N ALA A 419 -39.78 -5.59 3.68
CA ALA A 419 -38.69 -6.38 3.14
C ALA A 419 -38.13 -7.30 4.23
N ALA A 420 -37.76 -8.52 3.83
CA ALA A 420 -37.22 -9.52 4.73
C ALA A 420 -36.20 -10.37 4.00
N ASP A 421 -35.19 -10.78 4.73
CA ASP A 421 -34.05 -11.52 4.21
C ASP A 421 -33.49 -12.44 5.31
N ASN A 422 -32.75 -13.49 4.92
CA ASN A 422 -32.17 -14.47 5.82
C ASN A 422 -30.98 -13.91 6.64
N VAL A 423 -30.27 -12.89 6.13
CA VAL A 423 -29.14 -12.19 6.78
C VAL A 423 -29.48 -10.73 7.10
N GLY A 424 -30.55 -10.21 6.51
CA GLY A 424 -31.16 -8.93 6.86
C GLY A 424 -31.03 -7.92 5.74
N VAL A 425 -32.02 -7.03 5.67
CA VAL A 425 -32.12 -6.00 4.62
C VAL A 425 -31.40 -4.74 5.08
N THR A 426 -30.46 -4.25 4.27
CA THR A 426 -29.68 -3.04 4.55
C THR A 426 -30.38 -1.76 4.09
N LYS A 427 -31.13 -1.83 2.99
CA LYS A 427 -31.92 -0.71 2.50
C LYS A 427 -33.07 -1.13 1.59
N VAL A 428 -34.09 -0.28 1.52
CA VAL A 428 -35.17 -0.34 0.54
C VAL A 428 -35.23 0.99 -0.21
N GLU A 429 -35.12 0.94 -1.53
CA GLU A 429 -35.28 2.07 -2.44
C GLU A 429 -36.72 2.09 -2.97
N PHE A 430 -37.37 3.26 -2.98
CA PHE A 430 -38.71 3.44 -3.54
C PHE A 430 -38.65 4.11 -4.91
N TYR A 431 -39.46 3.61 -5.83
CA TYR A 431 -39.54 4.10 -7.20
C TYR A 431 -40.98 4.40 -7.60
N VAL A 432 -41.16 5.47 -8.38
CA VAL A 432 -42.41 5.78 -9.07
C VAL A 432 -42.12 5.87 -10.58
N GLY A 433 -42.71 4.95 -11.35
CA GLY A 433 -42.29 4.69 -12.72
C GLY A 433 -40.85 4.18 -12.75
N THR A 434 -39.98 4.90 -13.46
CA THR A 434 -38.54 4.61 -13.51
C THR A 434 -37.70 5.50 -12.57
N SER A 435 -38.33 6.47 -11.91
CA SER A 435 -37.63 7.45 -11.06
C SER A 435 -37.52 6.93 -9.63
N LYS A 436 -36.31 6.91 -9.08
CA LYS A 436 -36.10 6.69 -7.64
C LYS A 436 -36.57 7.94 -6.90
N VAL A 437 -37.51 7.78 -5.97
CA VAL A 437 -38.10 8.90 -5.23
C VAL A 437 -37.55 8.99 -3.81
N GLY A 438 -37.03 7.90 -3.25
CA GLY A 438 -36.46 7.87 -1.89
C GLY A 438 -35.84 6.52 -1.53
N GLU A 439 -35.26 6.43 -0.33
CA GLU A 439 -34.81 5.18 0.27
C GLU A 439 -34.94 5.23 1.79
N ASP A 440 -35.02 4.05 2.42
CA ASP A 440 -35.00 3.89 3.87
C ASP A 440 -34.10 2.71 4.23
N THR A 441 -33.24 2.90 5.23
CA THR A 441 -32.27 1.90 5.71
C THR A 441 -32.76 1.15 6.95
N THR A 442 -33.91 1.54 7.52
CA THR A 442 -34.43 0.99 8.77
C THR A 442 -35.89 0.56 8.65
N ALA A 443 -36.21 -0.65 9.12
CA ALA A 443 -37.60 -1.08 9.20
C ALA A 443 -38.32 -0.38 10.39
N PRO A 444 -39.59 0.04 10.24
CA PRO A 444 -40.45 -0.10 9.06
C PRO A 444 -40.03 0.83 7.92
N TYR A 445 -39.87 0.26 6.71
CA TYR A 445 -39.42 1.03 5.55
C TYR A 445 -40.51 1.96 5.06
N THR A 446 -40.29 3.25 5.22
CA THR A 446 -41.25 4.29 4.89
C THR A 446 -40.58 5.46 4.18
N PHE A 447 -41.31 6.09 3.26
CA PHE A 447 -40.85 7.29 2.62
C PHE A 447 -42.02 8.21 2.28
N ASP A 448 -42.02 9.43 2.79
CA ASP A 448 -43.01 10.45 2.46
C ASP A 448 -42.71 11.03 1.08
N TRP A 449 -43.40 10.50 0.06
CA TRP A 449 -43.19 10.88 -1.33
C TRP A 449 -44.13 12.02 -1.75
N PRO A 450 -43.61 13.18 -2.16
CA PRO A 450 -44.42 14.22 -2.76
C PRO A 450 -44.77 13.88 -4.20
N SER A 451 -46.05 13.73 -4.53
CA SER A 451 -46.46 13.27 -5.86
C SER A 451 -46.28 14.29 -6.99
N THR A 452 -45.95 15.54 -6.67
CA THR A 452 -45.56 16.59 -7.63
C THR A 452 -44.18 16.36 -8.26
N THR A 453 -43.39 15.45 -7.69
CA THR A 453 -42.04 15.10 -8.17
C THR A 453 -42.04 14.22 -9.42
N VAL A 454 -43.22 13.75 -9.85
CA VAL A 454 -43.44 13.02 -11.09
C VAL A 454 -44.60 13.63 -11.88
N ALA A 455 -44.63 13.38 -13.19
CA ALA A 455 -45.71 13.84 -14.04
C ALA A 455 -47.06 13.20 -13.66
N ASN A 456 -48.15 13.95 -13.79
CA ASN A 456 -49.50 13.42 -13.70
C ASN A 456 -49.74 12.35 -14.78
N GLY A 457 -50.53 11.33 -14.43
CA GLY A 457 -50.87 10.21 -15.30
C GLY A 457 -50.76 8.87 -14.58
N ASP A 458 -51.06 7.80 -15.33
CA ASP A 458 -50.93 6.44 -14.82
C ASP A 458 -49.46 6.04 -14.74
N THR A 459 -49.07 5.48 -13.60
CA THR A 459 -47.70 5.02 -13.32
C THR A 459 -47.72 3.85 -12.34
N THR A 460 -46.55 3.43 -11.86
CA THR A 460 -46.44 2.34 -10.90
C THR A 460 -45.51 2.70 -9.74
N VAL A 461 -45.76 2.13 -8.57
CA VAL A 461 -44.82 2.16 -7.44
C VAL A 461 -44.13 0.80 -7.34
N THR A 462 -42.81 0.81 -7.21
CA THR A 462 -42.02 -0.38 -6.87
C THR A 462 -41.08 -0.08 -5.70
N ALA A 463 -40.74 -1.11 -4.94
CA ALA A 463 -39.71 -1.07 -3.92
C ALA A 463 -38.59 -2.05 -4.29
N LYS A 464 -37.34 -1.63 -4.10
CA LYS A 464 -36.16 -2.46 -4.36
C LYS A 464 -35.34 -2.61 -3.08
N ALA A 465 -35.27 -3.82 -2.56
CA ALA A 465 -34.53 -4.13 -1.34
C ALA A 465 -33.12 -4.66 -1.66
N TYR A 466 -32.19 -4.42 -0.75
CA TYR A 466 -30.82 -4.95 -0.78
C TYR A 466 -30.48 -5.56 0.57
N ASP A 467 -29.78 -6.69 0.56
CA ASP A 467 -29.21 -7.29 1.76
C ASP A 467 -27.80 -6.75 2.05
N SER A 468 -27.09 -7.37 2.99
CA SER A 468 -25.71 -7.00 3.34
C SER A 468 -24.65 -7.51 2.34
N ALA A 469 -25.01 -8.46 1.48
CA ALA A 469 -24.22 -8.96 0.36
C ALA A 469 -24.49 -8.19 -0.96
N ASN A 470 -25.36 -7.17 -0.89
CA ASN A 470 -25.81 -6.33 -2.00
C ASN A 470 -26.60 -7.09 -3.08
N ASN A 471 -27.27 -8.21 -2.73
CA ASN A 471 -28.21 -8.86 -3.64
C ASN A 471 -29.50 -8.02 -3.73
N PRO A 472 -29.96 -7.68 -4.95
CA PRO A 472 -31.17 -6.89 -5.12
C PRO A 472 -32.41 -7.76 -5.33
N ALA A 473 -33.55 -7.31 -4.81
CA ALA A 473 -34.87 -7.76 -5.25
C ALA A 473 -35.82 -6.60 -5.46
N THR A 474 -36.69 -6.70 -6.46
CA THR A 474 -37.68 -5.68 -6.79
C THR A 474 -39.08 -6.23 -6.58
N SER A 475 -39.95 -5.46 -5.94
CA SER A 475 -41.34 -5.85 -5.70
C SER A 475 -42.13 -5.94 -7.00
N THR A 476 -43.30 -6.59 -6.94
CA THR A 476 -44.33 -6.37 -7.96
C THR A 476 -44.71 -4.90 -8.01
N ALA A 477 -44.98 -4.40 -9.23
CA ALA A 477 -45.42 -3.03 -9.46
C ALA A 477 -46.86 -2.81 -9.00
N VAL A 478 -47.10 -1.77 -8.20
CA VAL A 478 -48.44 -1.33 -7.81
C VAL A 478 -48.86 -0.19 -8.73
N ALA A 479 -49.85 -0.42 -9.59
CA ALA A 479 -50.39 0.62 -10.47
C ALA A 479 -51.08 1.72 -9.64
N ILE A 480 -50.84 2.99 -10.01
CA ILE A 480 -51.44 4.18 -9.39
C ILE A 480 -51.70 5.24 -10.46
N THR A 481 -52.53 6.24 -10.13
CA THR A 481 -52.70 7.42 -10.98
C THR A 481 -52.27 8.66 -10.19
N VAL A 482 -51.29 9.39 -10.70
CA VAL A 482 -50.91 10.69 -10.14
C VAL A 482 -51.81 11.76 -10.74
N SER A 483 -52.59 12.46 -9.92
CA SER A 483 -53.61 13.39 -10.38
C SER A 483 -53.57 14.70 -9.60
N ASN A 484 -52.42 15.34 -9.58
CA ASN A 484 -52.32 16.65 -8.95
C ASN A 484 -53.15 17.67 -9.73
N PRO A 485 -53.88 18.61 -9.08
CA PRO A 485 -54.72 19.59 -9.76
C PRO A 485 -53.97 20.29 -10.90
N ALA A 486 -54.63 20.48 -12.04
CA ALA A 486 -54.06 21.19 -13.18
C ALA A 486 -53.67 22.62 -12.76
N GLY A 487 -52.37 22.82 -12.52
CA GLY A 487 -51.81 24.00 -11.86
C GLY A 487 -50.67 23.72 -10.87
N THR A 488 -50.33 22.47 -10.55
CA THR A 488 -49.30 22.13 -9.55
C THR A 488 -48.11 21.34 -10.11
N THR A 489 -47.54 21.76 -11.25
CA THR A 489 -46.08 21.71 -11.29
C THR A 489 -45.64 22.54 -10.10
N ASP A 490 -44.91 21.94 -9.16
CA ASP A 490 -44.27 22.76 -8.16
C ASP A 490 -43.38 23.74 -8.91
N THR A 491 -43.78 25.00 -8.90
CA THR A 491 -43.04 26.12 -9.49
C THR A 491 -42.46 26.99 -8.39
N GLU A 492 -42.77 26.69 -7.13
CA GLU A 492 -42.21 27.39 -6.00
C GLU A 492 -40.76 26.95 -5.89
N LYS A 493 -39.85 27.90 -5.82
CA LYS A 493 -38.44 27.60 -5.71
C LYS A 493 -38.10 27.41 -4.23
N PRO A 494 -37.16 26.52 -3.89
CA PRO A 494 -36.70 26.37 -2.51
C PRO A 494 -36.15 27.70 -1.97
N THR A 495 -36.25 27.91 -0.67
CA THR A 495 -35.49 28.93 0.05
C THR A 495 -34.14 28.36 0.48
N VAL A 496 -33.08 29.18 0.43
CA VAL A 496 -31.75 28.76 0.89
C VAL A 496 -30.96 29.94 1.44
N SER A 497 -30.24 29.73 2.53
CA SER A 497 -29.31 30.66 3.14
C SER A 497 -28.02 29.94 3.52
N LEU A 498 -26.88 30.47 3.07
CA LEU A 498 -25.57 30.03 3.55
C LEU A 498 -25.30 30.71 4.90
N THR A 499 -25.31 29.94 5.98
CA THR A 499 -25.23 30.43 7.36
C THR A 499 -23.82 30.41 7.93
N ALA A 500 -22.94 29.59 7.37
CA ALA A 500 -21.52 29.61 7.68
C ALA A 500 -20.70 29.40 6.39
N PRO A 501 -19.57 30.09 6.24
CA PRO A 501 -18.98 31.08 7.16
C PRO A 501 -19.78 32.40 7.23
N ALA A 502 -19.48 33.25 8.22
CA ALA A 502 -20.10 34.56 8.34
C ALA A 502 -19.65 35.52 7.21
N ALA A 503 -20.49 36.50 6.86
CA ALA A 503 -20.12 37.51 5.89
C ALA A 503 -18.85 38.27 6.33
N ASN A 504 -17.94 38.45 5.38
CA ASN A 504 -16.59 39.01 5.52
C ASN A 504 -15.64 38.18 6.40
N ALA A 505 -15.95 36.92 6.68
CA ALA A 505 -15.00 36.03 7.35
C ALA A 505 -13.74 35.84 6.50
N THR A 506 -12.61 35.67 7.20
CA THR A 506 -11.35 35.27 6.59
C THR A 506 -11.19 33.76 6.73
N LEU A 507 -11.03 33.05 5.61
CA LEU A 507 -10.90 31.59 5.58
C LEU A 507 -9.48 31.17 5.23
N THR A 508 -8.95 30.17 5.95
CA THR A 508 -7.60 29.62 5.77
C THR A 508 -7.62 28.10 5.96
N GLY A 509 -6.82 27.35 5.19
CA GLY A 509 -6.68 25.90 5.35
C GLY A 509 -7.98 25.13 5.06
N ASN A 510 -8.63 24.62 6.10
CA ASN A 510 -9.90 23.90 6.01
C ASN A 510 -11.05 24.77 6.55
N ALA A 511 -12.02 25.09 5.71
CA ALA A 511 -13.24 25.81 6.06
C ALA A 511 -14.45 24.86 6.06
N THR A 512 -15.41 25.08 6.95
CA THR A 512 -16.70 24.39 6.92
C THR A 512 -17.78 25.34 6.41
N LEU A 513 -18.49 24.91 5.38
CA LEU A 513 -19.66 25.59 4.83
C LEU A 513 -20.92 24.97 5.43
N THR A 514 -21.91 25.78 5.76
CA THR A 514 -23.18 25.31 6.29
C THR A 514 -24.32 26.12 5.69
N ALA A 515 -25.39 25.45 5.25
CA ALA A 515 -26.57 26.09 4.69
C ALA A 515 -27.86 25.58 5.34
N THR A 516 -28.84 26.46 5.43
CA THR A 516 -30.23 26.13 5.76
C THR A 516 -31.07 26.28 4.51
N ALA A 517 -31.81 25.25 4.13
CA ALA A 517 -32.72 25.28 3.00
C ALA A 517 -34.08 24.70 3.40
N ALA A 518 -35.15 25.25 2.82
CA ALA A 518 -36.52 24.81 3.05
C ALA A 518 -37.35 25.07 1.79
N ASP A 519 -38.33 24.22 1.53
CA ASP A 519 -39.20 24.30 0.37
C ASP A 519 -40.62 23.93 0.78
N ASN A 520 -41.63 24.34 0.00
CA ASN A 520 -43.03 23.99 0.28
C ASN A 520 -43.29 22.48 0.18
N ILE A 521 -42.45 21.76 -0.57
CA ILE A 521 -42.54 20.31 -0.78
C ILE A 521 -41.32 19.59 -0.21
N GLY A 522 -40.11 20.06 -0.52
CA GLY A 522 -38.88 19.51 0.05
C GLY A 522 -37.63 19.77 -0.79
N VAL A 523 -36.50 19.93 -0.10
CA VAL A 523 -35.19 20.12 -0.73
C VAL A 523 -34.52 18.76 -0.92
N THR A 524 -34.11 18.43 -2.15
CA THR A 524 -33.43 17.17 -2.47
C THR A 524 -31.92 17.22 -2.25
N LYS A 525 -31.32 18.39 -2.46
CA LYS A 525 -29.88 18.61 -2.24
C LYS A 525 -29.53 20.09 -2.16
N VAL A 526 -28.39 20.38 -1.54
CA VAL A 526 -27.74 21.68 -1.53
C VAL A 526 -26.33 21.55 -2.10
N ARG A 527 -26.02 22.39 -3.09
CA ARG A 527 -24.68 22.50 -3.68
C ARG A 527 -24.00 23.78 -3.21
N PHE A 528 -22.73 23.69 -2.90
CA PHE A 528 -21.93 24.84 -2.48
C PHE A 528 -21.02 25.31 -3.61
N TYR A 529 -20.90 26.62 -3.78
CA TYR A 529 -20.13 27.25 -4.85
C TYR A 529 -19.23 28.37 -4.33
N ASP A 530 -18.07 28.52 -4.96
CA ASP A 530 -17.31 29.78 -4.98
C ASP A 530 -17.44 30.40 -6.38
N GLY A 531 -18.20 31.50 -6.49
CA GLY A 531 -18.55 32.07 -7.79
C GLY A 531 -19.31 31.05 -8.64
N SER A 532 -18.75 30.66 -9.79
CA SER A 532 -19.32 29.65 -10.68
C SER A 532 -18.77 28.23 -10.45
N THR A 533 -17.80 28.06 -9.55
CA THR A 533 -17.12 26.78 -9.33
C THR A 533 -17.83 25.99 -8.24
N GLU A 534 -18.27 24.77 -8.55
CA GLU A 534 -18.87 23.86 -7.59
C GLU A 534 -17.81 23.29 -6.65
N LEU A 535 -18.04 23.40 -5.34
CA LEU A 535 -17.15 22.89 -4.29
C LEU A 535 -17.57 21.49 -3.82
N GLY A 536 -18.87 21.19 -3.87
CA GLY A 536 -19.44 19.92 -3.43
C GLY A 536 -20.95 20.01 -3.18
N GLU A 537 -21.56 18.87 -2.85
CA GLU A 537 -23.01 18.76 -2.57
C GLU A 537 -23.28 17.96 -1.30
N ASP A 538 -24.37 18.30 -0.62
CA ASP A 538 -24.93 17.55 0.51
C ASP A 538 -26.42 17.31 0.25
N THR A 539 -26.87 16.08 0.48
CA THR A 539 -28.25 15.63 0.22
C THR A 539 -29.09 15.53 1.49
N THR A 540 -28.50 15.72 2.66
CA THR A 540 -29.16 15.57 3.97
C THR A 540 -28.96 16.78 4.86
N ALA A 541 -30.04 17.28 5.48
CA ALA A 541 -29.93 18.33 6.50
C ALA A 541 -29.38 17.74 7.82
N PRO A 542 -28.49 18.44 8.56
CA PRO A 542 -27.96 19.78 8.29
C PRO A 542 -26.94 19.77 7.14
N TYR A 543 -27.16 20.63 6.13
CA TYR A 543 -26.32 20.65 4.93
C TYR A 543 -24.95 21.26 5.23
N THR A 544 -23.89 20.47 5.11
CA THR A 544 -22.51 20.87 5.44
C THR A 544 -21.50 20.40 4.40
N LEU A 545 -20.44 21.18 4.20
CA LEU A 545 -19.32 20.81 3.35
C LEU A 545 -17.99 21.24 3.97
N ALA A 546 -17.05 20.30 4.10
CA ALA A 546 -15.66 20.61 4.41
C ALA A 546 -14.92 21.00 3.13
N TRP A 547 -14.40 22.22 3.07
CA TRP A 547 -13.70 22.78 1.92
C TRP A 547 -12.24 23.09 2.27
N LEU A 548 -11.31 22.57 1.47
CA LEU A 548 -9.89 22.89 1.55
C LEU A 548 -9.60 24.15 0.71
N THR A 549 -9.41 25.31 1.36
CA THR A 549 -9.24 26.61 0.70
C THR A 549 -7.86 26.80 0.06
N THR A 550 -6.88 25.94 0.39
CA THR A 550 -5.49 26.05 -0.13
C THR A 550 -5.38 25.76 -1.63
N THR A 551 -6.40 25.17 -2.25
CA THR A 551 -6.48 24.95 -3.70
C THR A 551 -7.00 26.17 -4.46
N ARG A 552 -7.38 27.25 -3.75
CA ARG A 552 -8.00 28.46 -4.30
C ARG A 552 -7.11 29.69 -4.09
N THR A 553 -6.92 30.50 -5.13
CA THR A 553 -6.20 31.77 -5.05
C THR A 553 -6.83 32.71 -4.02
N ASN A 554 -5.99 33.37 -3.21
CA ASN A 554 -6.43 34.37 -2.25
C ASN A 554 -7.17 35.55 -2.88
N GLY A 555 -7.98 36.20 -2.06
CA GLY A 555 -8.77 37.36 -2.42
C GLY A 555 -10.22 37.16 -2.06
N SER A 556 -11.07 38.07 -2.56
CA SER A 556 -12.51 37.97 -2.33
C SER A 556 -13.05 36.70 -2.98
N ALA A 557 -13.76 35.89 -2.21
CA ALA A 557 -14.63 34.83 -2.69
C ALA A 557 -16.08 35.17 -2.35
N ASN A 558 -16.99 34.72 -3.20
CA ASN A 558 -18.42 34.92 -3.01
C ASN A 558 -19.06 33.55 -2.95
N LEU A 559 -19.27 33.09 -1.71
CA LEU A 559 -19.79 31.76 -1.47
C LEU A 559 -21.31 31.78 -1.62
N THR A 560 -21.83 30.81 -2.35
CA THR A 560 -23.28 30.62 -2.50
C THR A 560 -23.64 29.16 -2.24
N ALA A 561 -24.87 28.95 -1.80
CA ALA A 561 -25.49 27.64 -1.76
C ALA A 561 -26.66 27.62 -2.75
N VAL A 562 -26.82 26.54 -3.52
CA VAL A 562 -27.96 26.33 -4.41
C VAL A 562 -28.75 25.14 -3.90
N ALA A 563 -29.98 25.39 -3.45
CA ALA A 563 -30.91 24.34 -3.09
C ALA A 563 -31.73 23.92 -4.31
N TYR A 564 -31.98 22.63 -4.44
CA TYR A 564 -32.83 22.03 -5.47
C TYR A 564 -33.99 21.32 -4.82
N ASP A 565 -35.19 21.45 -5.38
CA ASP A 565 -36.30 20.55 -5.06
C ASP A 565 -36.33 19.37 -6.05
N ALA A 566 -37.35 18.54 -5.94
CA ALA A 566 -37.53 17.37 -6.80
C ALA A 566 -38.30 17.67 -8.12
N ALA A 567 -38.94 18.82 -8.25
CA ALA A 567 -39.50 19.32 -9.51
C ALA A 567 -38.45 20.00 -10.40
N GLY A 568 -37.22 20.18 -9.89
CA GLY A 568 -36.09 20.79 -10.58
C GLY A 568 -36.04 22.31 -10.42
N ASN A 569 -36.90 22.91 -9.58
CA ASN A 569 -36.72 24.31 -9.24
C ASN A 569 -35.52 24.46 -8.29
N HIS A 570 -34.90 25.62 -8.39
CA HIS A 570 -33.71 25.93 -7.61
C HIS A 570 -33.65 27.41 -7.30
N THR A 571 -33.07 27.70 -6.14
CA THR A 571 -32.71 29.05 -5.71
C THR A 571 -31.25 29.05 -5.30
N THR A 572 -30.55 30.09 -5.71
CA THR A 572 -29.22 30.43 -5.21
C THR A 572 -29.37 31.37 -4.03
N SER A 573 -28.66 31.10 -2.93
CA SER A 573 -28.63 31.99 -1.76
C SER A 573 -28.06 33.36 -2.12
N ALA A 574 -28.25 34.34 -1.25
CA ALA A 574 -27.41 35.53 -1.28
C ALA A 574 -25.94 35.12 -1.20
N ALA A 575 -25.08 35.83 -1.95
CA ALA A 575 -23.64 35.63 -1.85
C ALA A 575 -23.14 36.07 -0.47
N VAL A 576 -22.39 35.19 0.18
CA VAL A 576 -21.63 35.52 1.39
C VAL A 576 -20.24 35.91 0.94
N PRO A 577 -19.90 37.22 0.97
CA PRO A 577 -18.54 37.63 0.66
C PRO A 577 -17.63 37.11 1.78
N VAL A 578 -16.52 36.50 1.42
CA VAL A 578 -15.46 36.12 2.34
C VAL A 578 -14.12 36.52 1.75
N THR A 579 -13.11 36.62 2.59
CA THR A 579 -11.73 36.76 2.13
C THR A 579 -11.05 35.41 2.26
N ILE A 580 -10.64 34.83 1.14
CA ILE A 580 -9.70 33.73 1.17
C ILE A 580 -8.33 34.35 1.42
N ASP A 581 -7.81 34.12 2.61
CA ASP A 581 -6.49 34.59 3.03
C ASP A 581 -5.69 33.40 3.52
N ASN A 582 -5.56 32.40 2.65
CA ASN A 582 -4.49 31.43 2.89
C ASN A 582 -3.18 32.24 2.99
N PRO A 583 -2.18 31.84 3.75
CA PRO A 583 -0.86 32.47 3.63
C PRO A 583 -0.50 32.55 2.13
N THR A 584 -0.37 33.78 1.60
CA THR A 584 -0.19 34.02 0.16
C THR A 584 0.96 33.19 -0.34
N GLN A 585 0.71 32.20 -1.21
CA GLN A 585 1.79 31.65 -2.02
C GLN A 585 2.36 32.81 -2.83
N ALA A 586 3.58 33.24 -2.50
CA ALA A 586 4.24 34.33 -3.21
C ALA A 586 4.15 34.09 -4.73
N ALA A 587 3.82 35.14 -5.49
CA ALA A 587 3.86 35.09 -6.95
C ALA A 587 5.22 34.52 -7.39
N PRO A 588 5.28 33.70 -8.46
CA PRO A 588 6.55 33.21 -8.96
C PRO A 588 7.49 34.38 -9.22
N VAL A 589 8.53 34.49 -8.39
CA VAL A 589 9.63 35.36 -8.74
C VAL A 589 10.27 34.72 -9.98
N THR A 590 10.64 35.51 -10.98
CA THR A 590 11.34 34.99 -12.15
C THR A 590 12.60 35.80 -12.35
N PHE A 591 13.74 35.12 -12.47
CA PHE A 591 15.02 35.77 -12.77
C PHE A 591 15.63 35.21 -14.04
N THR A 592 16.13 36.10 -14.90
CA THR A 592 16.89 35.75 -16.10
C THR A 592 18.37 35.84 -15.76
N VAL A 593 19.09 34.72 -15.88
CA VAL A 593 20.53 34.68 -15.58
C VAL A 593 21.31 35.41 -16.68
N PRO A 594 22.13 36.43 -16.34
CA PRO A 594 22.89 37.18 -17.35
C PRO A 594 23.79 36.26 -18.18
N GLY A 595 23.64 36.31 -19.51
CA GLY A 595 24.43 35.48 -20.44
C GLY A 595 23.83 34.11 -20.78
N THR A 596 22.61 33.79 -20.33
CA THR A 596 21.90 32.55 -20.69
C THR A 596 20.44 32.82 -21.09
N GLU A 597 19.79 31.85 -21.73
CA GLU A 597 18.34 31.88 -22.05
C GLU A 597 17.45 31.33 -20.92
N SER A 598 18.03 31.01 -19.76
CA SER A 598 17.33 30.35 -18.65
C SER A 598 16.56 31.36 -17.80
N THR A 599 15.24 31.16 -17.68
CA THR A 599 14.37 31.84 -16.71
C THR A 599 14.14 30.92 -15.51
N ILE A 600 14.69 31.28 -14.37
CA ILE A 600 14.43 30.57 -13.11
C ILE A 600 13.10 31.09 -12.58
N GLY A 601 12.05 30.27 -12.66
CA GLY A 601 10.74 30.56 -12.05
C GLY A 601 10.60 29.84 -10.71
N PHE A 602 10.26 30.58 -9.66
CA PHE A 602 10.13 30.07 -8.29
C PHE A 602 8.68 29.73 -7.96
N SER A 603 8.40 28.65 -7.23
CA SER A 603 7.10 28.45 -6.58
C SER A 603 7.32 27.66 -5.28
N ALA A 604 6.69 28.09 -4.18
CA ALA A 604 6.82 27.45 -2.87
C ALA A 604 5.46 27.07 -2.28
N THR A 605 5.28 25.80 -1.94
CA THR A 605 4.12 25.25 -1.23
C THR A 605 4.53 24.87 0.19
N GLY A 606 3.67 25.11 1.19
CA GLY A 606 3.93 24.83 2.61
C GLY A 606 3.94 26.07 3.51
N SER A 607 4.30 25.90 4.78
CA SER A 607 4.25 26.95 5.81
C SER A 607 5.27 28.09 5.59
N CYS A 608 6.26 27.89 4.72
CA CYS A 608 7.20 28.94 4.31
C CYS A 608 6.68 29.84 3.17
N ALA A 609 5.46 29.62 2.67
CA ALA A 609 4.99 30.24 1.42
C ALA A 609 4.61 31.73 1.56
N ALA A 610 4.43 32.26 2.78
CA ALA A 610 3.63 33.46 3.05
C ALA A 610 4.28 34.83 2.77
N THR A 611 5.60 34.94 2.59
CA THR A 611 6.25 36.27 2.74
C THR A 611 7.47 36.43 1.85
N SER A 612 7.25 36.88 0.60
CA SER A 612 8.21 37.44 -0.36
C SER A 612 9.54 36.69 -0.59
N ALA A 613 9.79 36.24 -1.82
CA ALA A 613 11.11 35.81 -2.25
C ALA A 613 11.93 36.98 -2.84
N THR A 614 13.19 37.11 -2.46
CA THR A 614 14.17 38.00 -3.12
C THR A 614 15.26 37.15 -3.73
N SER A 615 15.72 37.44 -4.95
CA SER A 615 16.81 36.71 -5.60
C SER A 615 17.92 37.64 -6.10
N GLU A 616 19.18 37.18 -6.04
CA GLU A 616 20.34 37.85 -6.63
C GLU A 616 21.21 36.87 -7.41
N SER A 617 21.86 37.34 -8.47
CA SER A 617 22.86 36.52 -9.20
C SER A 617 24.08 36.30 -8.31
N LYS A 618 24.54 35.05 -8.21
CA LYS A 618 25.74 34.67 -7.46
C LYS A 618 26.83 34.18 -8.41
N THR A 619 28.06 34.62 -8.18
CA THR A 619 29.24 34.03 -8.83
C THR A 619 29.49 32.65 -8.23
N ALA A 620 29.67 31.63 -9.07
CA ALA A 620 29.92 30.28 -8.61
C ALA A 620 31.24 30.18 -7.82
N PRO A 621 31.24 29.56 -6.62
CA PRO A 621 32.46 29.19 -5.89
C PRO A 621 33.36 28.25 -6.71
N ALA A 622 34.64 28.18 -6.36
CA ALA A 622 35.63 27.37 -7.09
C ALA A 622 35.32 25.86 -7.06
N GLU A 623 34.53 25.44 -6.07
CA GLU A 623 34.07 24.07 -5.84
C GLU A 623 32.96 23.64 -6.82
N VAL A 624 32.29 24.59 -7.49
CA VAL A 624 31.31 24.29 -8.54
C VAL A 624 32.07 23.92 -9.81
N THR A 625 32.18 22.62 -10.06
CA THR A 625 32.90 22.09 -11.22
C THR A 625 32.03 22.02 -12.48
N GLY A 626 32.67 22.03 -13.66
CA GLY A 626 31.98 21.98 -14.96
C GLY A 626 31.57 23.35 -15.49
N SER A 627 30.73 23.36 -16.53
CA SER A 627 30.24 24.60 -17.15
C SER A 627 29.05 25.12 -16.35
N VAL A 628 29.23 26.19 -15.59
CA VAL A 628 28.16 26.80 -14.78
C VAL A 628 27.06 27.33 -15.70
N LEU A 629 25.83 26.87 -15.47
CA LEU A 629 24.61 27.33 -16.13
C LEU A 629 23.98 28.50 -15.38
N ALA A 630 23.94 28.43 -14.05
CA ALA A 630 23.30 29.44 -13.22
C ALA A 630 23.88 29.47 -11.81
N GLY A 631 23.85 30.65 -11.18
CA GLY A 631 24.10 30.83 -9.76
C GLY A 631 23.15 31.90 -9.22
N ALA A 632 22.35 31.54 -8.23
CA ALA A 632 21.34 32.42 -7.65
C ALA A 632 21.28 32.25 -6.13
N GLY A 633 21.25 33.34 -5.39
CA GLY A 633 20.85 33.35 -3.99
C GLY A 633 19.40 33.78 -3.89
N PHE A 634 18.60 33.11 -3.07
CA PHE A 634 17.27 33.58 -2.72
C PHE A 634 17.02 33.60 -1.21
N SER A 635 16.00 34.33 -0.78
CA SER A 635 15.53 34.29 0.61
C SER A 635 14.04 34.08 0.67
N LEU A 636 13.56 33.20 1.56
CA LEU A 636 12.14 32.94 1.83
C LEU A 636 11.85 33.30 3.29
N ASN A 637 10.79 34.04 3.58
CA ASN A 637 10.35 34.20 4.97
C ASN A 637 9.18 33.24 5.27
N CYS A 638 9.26 32.55 6.40
CA CYS A 638 8.34 31.51 6.82
C CYS A 638 7.38 31.98 7.93
N SER A 639 6.21 31.33 8.03
CA SER A 639 5.21 31.68 9.05
C SER A 639 5.64 31.30 10.48
N SER A 640 6.58 30.36 10.62
CA SER A 640 7.15 29.94 11.89
C SER A 640 8.53 29.30 11.70
N PRO A 641 9.41 29.36 12.72
CA PRO A 641 10.65 28.59 12.78
C PRO A 641 10.48 27.10 12.41
N GLY A 642 11.38 26.54 11.62
CA GLY A 642 11.38 25.10 11.28
C GLY A 642 10.42 24.69 10.15
N SER A 643 9.78 25.67 9.51
CA SER A 643 8.85 25.43 8.40
C SER A 643 9.57 24.96 7.14
N SER A 644 8.84 24.33 6.21
CA SER A 644 9.38 23.88 4.92
C SER A 644 8.75 24.58 3.71
N ALA A 645 9.50 24.60 2.61
CA ALA A 645 9.08 25.08 1.28
C ALA A 645 9.57 24.13 0.18
N GLN A 646 8.68 23.68 -0.71
CA GLN A 646 9.13 23.08 -1.97
C GLN A 646 9.68 24.19 -2.90
N VAL A 647 10.71 23.92 -3.68
CA VAL A 647 11.29 24.84 -4.67
C VAL A 647 11.37 24.14 -6.01
N THR A 648 11.03 24.85 -7.08
CA THR A 648 11.21 24.43 -8.48
C THR A 648 12.09 25.45 -9.20
N ILE A 649 13.03 25.00 -10.03
CA ILE A 649 13.88 25.81 -10.93
C ILE A 649 13.64 25.33 -12.35
N ASN A 650 13.45 26.24 -13.30
CA ASN A 650 13.33 25.94 -14.73
C ASN A 650 14.61 26.37 -15.46
N LEU A 651 15.21 25.48 -16.26
CA LEU A 651 16.46 25.75 -16.99
C LEU A 651 16.24 26.35 -18.40
N GLY A 652 15.00 26.60 -18.82
CA GLY A 652 14.65 27.29 -20.07
C GLY A 652 14.71 26.44 -21.33
N LYS A 653 15.32 25.25 -21.28
CA LYS A 653 15.32 24.21 -22.32
C LYS A 653 15.62 22.85 -21.70
N VAL A 654 15.55 21.80 -22.51
CA VAL A 654 15.94 20.44 -22.09
C VAL A 654 17.46 20.30 -22.07
N TYR A 655 17.98 19.74 -20.98
CA TYR A 655 19.37 19.34 -20.78
C TYR A 655 19.44 17.83 -20.57
N ASP A 656 20.63 17.27 -20.76
CA ASP A 656 20.89 15.87 -20.39
C ASP A 656 20.96 15.77 -18.87
N ASN A 657 19.90 15.26 -18.24
CA ASN A 657 19.76 15.19 -16.78
C ASN A 657 20.92 14.44 -16.11
N ALA A 658 21.57 13.50 -16.81
CA ALA A 658 22.73 12.78 -16.27
C ALA A 658 23.97 13.68 -16.09
N LYS A 659 24.02 14.81 -16.80
CA LYS A 659 25.13 15.76 -16.76
C LYS A 659 24.86 17.00 -15.93
N ILE A 660 23.61 17.27 -15.57
CA ILE A 660 23.29 18.36 -14.67
C ILE A 660 23.89 18.06 -13.29
N ARG A 661 24.49 19.09 -12.69
CA ARG A 661 24.91 19.10 -11.30
C ARG A 661 24.31 20.31 -10.60
N VAL A 662 23.86 20.13 -9.37
CA VAL A 662 23.22 21.16 -8.55
C VAL A 662 23.98 21.27 -7.24
N PHE A 663 24.40 22.48 -6.90
CA PHE A 663 25.18 22.76 -5.70
C PHE A 663 24.42 23.72 -4.80
N LYS A 664 24.58 23.54 -3.50
CA LYS A 664 24.06 24.43 -2.45
C LYS A 664 25.20 24.95 -1.62
N GLN A 665 25.13 26.22 -1.25
CA GLN A 665 26.03 26.79 -0.26
C GLN A 665 25.30 26.93 1.07
N VAL A 666 25.89 26.38 2.13
CA VAL A 666 25.35 26.44 3.49
C VAL A 666 26.45 26.82 4.49
N ALA A 667 26.23 27.85 5.28
CA ALA A 667 27.19 28.50 6.17
C ALA A 667 28.52 28.80 5.45
N GLY A 668 28.43 29.22 4.18
CA GLY A 668 29.58 29.49 3.32
C GLY A 668 30.27 28.26 2.70
N GLN A 669 29.84 27.03 3.03
CA GLN A 669 30.37 25.79 2.46
C GLN A 669 29.54 25.31 1.27
N THR A 670 30.18 25.02 0.13
CA THR A 670 29.51 24.55 -1.09
C THR A 670 29.50 23.03 -1.15
N SER A 671 28.34 22.44 -1.45
CA SER A 671 28.14 20.99 -1.56
C SER A 671 27.36 20.63 -2.82
N ASP A 672 27.70 19.51 -3.46
CA ASP A 672 26.92 18.94 -4.57
C ASP A 672 25.70 18.21 -4.00
N VAL A 673 24.52 18.71 -4.30
CA VAL A 673 23.22 18.21 -3.87
C VAL A 673 22.44 17.60 -5.04
N THR A 674 23.09 17.22 -6.14
CA THR A 674 22.40 16.69 -7.32
C THR A 674 21.52 15.48 -6.99
N GLY A 675 21.87 14.69 -5.97
CA GLY A 675 21.08 13.56 -5.50
C GLY A 675 19.91 13.93 -4.56
N ASP A 676 19.84 15.17 -4.06
CA ASP A 676 18.73 15.70 -3.25
C ASP A 676 17.60 16.29 -4.06
N VAL A 677 17.86 16.58 -5.33
CA VAL A 677 16.95 17.30 -6.20
C VAL A 677 16.35 16.33 -7.22
N THR A 678 15.09 16.54 -7.55
CA THR A 678 14.43 15.85 -8.66
C THR A 678 14.70 16.62 -9.95
N LEU A 679 15.34 15.96 -10.91
CA LEU A 679 15.49 16.46 -12.28
C LEU A 679 14.44 15.81 -13.17
N GLN A 680 13.63 16.62 -13.84
CA GLN A 680 12.61 16.11 -14.74
C GLN A 680 12.43 17.04 -15.95
N ASP A 681 12.16 16.44 -17.11
CA ASP A 681 11.76 17.18 -18.29
C ASP A 681 10.24 17.32 -18.28
N VAL A 682 9.76 18.56 -18.26
CA VAL A 682 8.33 18.89 -18.19
C VAL A 682 7.97 19.90 -19.27
N ASP A 683 6.72 19.88 -19.70
CA ASP A 683 6.18 20.91 -20.58
C ASP A 683 5.74 22.11 -19.74
N VAL A 684 6.38 23.27 -19.97
CA VAL A 684 5.98 24.55 -19.36
C VAL A 684 5.49 25.47 -20.48
N ALA A 685 4.18 25.67 -20.54
CA ALA A 685 3.50 26.53 -21.51
C ALA A 685 3.75 26.16 -23.00
N GLY A 686 3.74 24.87 -23.31
CA GLY A 686 3.94 24.32 -24.67
C GLY A 686 5.41 24.19 -25.07
N LYS A 687 6.34 24.26 -24.10
CA LYS A 687 7.79 24.17 -24.33
C LYS A 687 8.40 23.15 -23.37
N PRO A 688 9.09 22.11 -23.88
CA PRO A 688 9.79 21.15 -23.03
C PRO A 688 11.03 21.80 -22.41
N VAL A 689 11.17 21.67 -21.10
CA VAL A 689 12.27 22.24 -20.31
C VAL A 689 12.69 21.25 -19.22
N THR A 690 13.96 21.25 -18.85
CA THR A 690 14.43 20.56 -17.65
C THR A 690 14.14 21.41 -16.43
N THR A 691 13.52 20.80 -15.42
CA THR A 691 13.25 21.42 -14.11
C THR A 691 13.97 20.69 -12.99
N ILE A 692 14.30 21.44 -11.94
CA ILE A 692 14.96 20.98 -10.72
C ILE A 692 13.99 21.23 -9.56
N MET A 693 13.61 20.21 -8.80
CA MET A 693 12.70 20.33 -7.66
C MET A 693 13.35 19.81 -6.37
N TYR A 694 13.18 20.52 -5.25
CA TYR A 694 13.67 20.09 -3.92
C TYR A 694 12.89 20.76 -2.80
N THR A 695 13.00 20.27 -1.56
CA THR A 695 12.30 20.85 -0.39
C THR A 695 13.30 21.46 0.57
N LEU A 696 13.13 22.73 0.90
CA LEU A 696 13.89 23.49 1.87
C LEU A 696 13.23 23.47 3.25
N VAL A 697 14.02 23.63 4.30
CA VAL A 697 13.56 23.73 5.68
C VAL A 697 14.30 24.87 6.38
N ASP A 698 13.56 25.76 7.05
CA ASP A 698 14.10 26.85 7.89
C ASP A 698 14.86 26.27 9.08
N GLY A 699 16.15 26.57 9.20
CA GLY A 699 17.08 25.92 10.11
C GLY A 699 17.55 24.52 9.68
N GLY A 700 17.26 24.12 8.44
CA GLY A 700 17.51 22.77 7.92
C GLY A 700 18.15 22.74 6.53
N PHE A 701 17.69 21.84 5.67
CA PHE A 701 18.28 21.62 4.35
C PHE A 701 18.10 22.83 3.44
N GLY A 702 19.22 23.27 2.83
CA GLY A 702 19.29 24.37 1.87
C GLY A 702 19.08 25.77 2.47
N ASP A 703 19.14 25.90 3.80
CA ASP A 703 19.15 27.17 4.51
C ASP A 703 20.57 27.52 4.98
N ASP A 704 21.15 28.57 4.41
CA ASP A 704 22.55 28.96 4.52
C ASP A 704 22.94 29.38 5.93
N ASP A 705 22.04 30.01 6.68
CA ASP A 705 22.35 30.40 8.06
C ASP A 705 22.11 29.28 9.09
N LYS A 706 21.47 28.17 8.68
CA LYS A 706 21.05 27.03 9.52
C LYS A 706 20.25 27.41 10.76
N ALA A 707 19.65 28.60 10.80
CA ALA A 707 18.89 29.07 11.94
C ALA A 707 17.40 28.93 11.65
N ALA A 708 16.68 28.22 12.53
CA ALA A 708 15.21 28.22 12.50
C ALA A 708 14.70 29.58 13.00
N ASN A 709 14.75 30.60 12.16
CA ASN A 709 14.46 31.99 12.50
C ASN A 709 13.25 32.53 11.73
N GLY A 710 12.57 31.68 10.96
CA GLY A 710 11.49 32.05 10.08
C GLY A 710 11.99 32.68 8.77
N LYS A 711 13.24 32.43 8.35
CA LYS A 711 13.80 32.92 7.10
C LYS A 711 14.85 31.94 6.56
N ILE A 712 14.53 31.32 5.43
CA ILE A 712 15.48 30.51 4.66
C ILE A 712 16.32 31.42 3.76
N VAL A 713 17.64 31.28 3.78
CA VAL A 713 18.57 31.88 2.81
C VAL A 713 19.17 30.78 1.95
N ASP A 714 18.93 30.77 0.64
CA ASP A 714 19.32 29.65 -0.22
C ASP A 714 20.14 30.08 -1.45
N PRO A 715 21.47 29.92 -1.39
CA PRO A 715 22.36 30.00 -2.54
C PRO A 715 22.44 28.66 -3.29
N VAL A 716 21.95 28.65 -4.54
CA VAL A 716 21.97 27.52 -5.46
C VAL A 716 22.82 27.80 -6.71
N PHE A 717 23.57 26.80 -7.14
CA PHE A 717 24.35 26.82 -8.38
C PHE A 717 24.02 25.60 -9.22
N VAL A 718 23.94 25.75 -10.53
CA VAL A 718 23.69 24.66 -11.48
C VAL A 718 24.80 24.66 -12.51
N SER A 719 25.40 23.50 -12.77
CA SER A 719 26.43 23.32 -13.80
C SER A 719 26.18 22.08 -14.66
N ILE A 720 26.92 21.97 -15.76
CA ILE A 720 27.02 20.76 -16.57
C ILE A 720 28.38 20.12 -16.33
N ALA A 721 28.38 18.86 -15.92
CA ALA A 721 29.59 18.07 -15.74
C ALA A 721 30.41 18.00 -17.05
N PRO A 722 31.75 18.11 -16.99
CA PRO A 722 32.60 18.04 -18.17
C PRO A 722 32.54 16.66 -18.82
N THR A 723 32.55 16.61 -20.16
CA THR A 723 32.65 15.35 -20.92
C THR A 723 34.07 14.79 -20.80
N VAL A 724 34.23 13.62 -20.19
CA VAL A 724 35.52 12.91 -20.15
C VAL A 724 35.79 12.25 -21.49
N SER A 725 36.85 12.66 -22.20
CA SER A 725 37.39 11.92 -23.35
C SER A 725 38.41 10.88 -22.86
N THR A 726 38.24 9.61 -23.24
CA THR A 726 39.14 8.51 -22.87
C THR A 726 40.42 8.49 -23.74
N PRO A 727 41.64 8.36 -23.18
CA PRO A 727 42.87 8.16 -23.95
C PRO A 727 43.09 6.69 -24.37
N GLY A 728 43.57 6.46 -25.60
CA GLY A 728 43.85 5.13 -26.16
C GLY A 728 45.16 4.50 -25.67
N THR A 729 45.20 3.16 -25.65
CA THR A 729 46.34 2.33 -25.25
C THR A 729 47.34 2.12 -26.38
N ASN A 730 48.63 2.43 -26.15
CA ASN A 730 49.77 1.88 -26.89
C ASN A 730 50.73 1.21 -25.90
N GLU A 731 51.13 -0.03 -26.20
CA GLU A 731 52.13 -0.80 -25.45
C GLU A 731 53.55 -0.21 -25.59
N GLY A 732 54.39 -0.43 -24.58
CA GLY A 732 55.74 0.13 -24.50
C GLY A 732 56.86 -0.76 -25.08
N VAL A 733 58.01 -0.13 -25.31
CA VAL A 733 59.35 -0.75 -25.33
C VAL A 733 60.25 0.14 -24.48
N GLY A 734 60.94 -0.42 -23.48
CA GLY A 734 61.75 0.34 -22.52
C GLY A 734 63.25 0.43 -22.87
N ALA A 735 63.96 1.38 -22.25
CA ALA A 735 65.37 1.27 -21.88
C ALA A 735 65.78 2.36 -20.86
N ASP A 736 66.57 1.92 -19.86
CA ASP A 736 67.47 2.70 -18.96
C ASP A 736 66.97 3.15 -17.54
N GLY A 737 67.57 2.55 -16.49
CA GLY A 737 68.33 3.25 -15.42
C GLY A 737 67.62 3.86 -14.19
N THR A 738 67.45 3.08 -13.11
CA THR A 738 67.04 3.39 -11.70
C THR A 738 67.51 4.73 -11.02
N PRO A 739 67.01 5.14 -9.81
CA PRO A 739 65.62 5.24 -9.28
C PRO A 739 65.32 6.53 -8.40
N ALA A 740 64.03 6.75 -8.02
CA ALA A 740 63.47 7.29 -6.73
C ALA A 740 62.24 8.26 -6.90
N PRO A 741 61.42 8.55 -5.86
CA PRO A 741 60.33 7.70 -5.34
C PRO A 741 58.96 8.42 -5.17
N GLN A 742 57.93 7.63 -4.81
CA GLN A 742 56.61 7.98 -4.26
C GLN A 742 55.59 8.74 -5.14
N ALA A 743 54.47 8.08 -5.47
CA ALA A 743 53.19 8.30 -4.79
C ALA A 743 52.09 7.38 -5.38
N THR A 744 51.20 6.97 -4.51
CA THR A 744 50.00 6.14 -4.70
C THR A 744 48.88 6.87 -5.46
N SER A 745 48.20 6.20 -6.40
CA SER A 745 46.73 6.16 -6.61
C SER A 745 46.32 5.80 -8.06
N GLY A 746 45.18 5.10 -8.18
CA GLY A 746 44.35 4.93 -9.39
C GLY A 746 44.85 3.89 -10.40
N GLY A 747 44.04 3.01 -11.00
CA GLY A 747 42.60 2.79 -11.01
C GLY A 747 42.22 2.06 -12.31
N GLN A 748 40.98 1.53 -12.37
CA GLN A 748 40.12 1.46 -13.58
C GLN A 748 40.40 0.30 -14.60
N LEU A 749 39.47 -0.37 -15.34
CA LEU A 749 38.06 -0.21 -15.83
C LEU A 749 37.47 -1.64 -16.08
N ALA A 750 36.22 -1.94 -16.47
CA ALA A 750 35.21 -1.36 -17.38
C ALA A 750 33.81 -1.98 -17.09
N ASP A 751 32.68 -1.26 -17.15
CA ASP A 751 31.78 -0.89 -18.29
C ASP A 751 31.16 -2.07 -19.09
N THR A 752 29.81 -2.14 -19.10
CA THR A 752 28.96 -3.00 -19.97
C THR A 752 27.76 -2.20 -20.48
N GLY A 753 27.50 -2.33 -21.78
CA GLY A 753 26.66 -1.44 -22.59
C GLY A 753 25.14 -1.63 -22.53
N ALA A 754 24.49 -0.67 -23.19
CA ALA A 754 23.06 -0.34 -23.19
C ALA A 754 22.17 -1.09 -24.20
N GLY A 755 20.87 -1.19 -23.89
CA GLY A 755 19.79 -1.61 -24.79
C GLY A 755 18.99 -0.42 -25.37
N ARG A 756 18.33 -0.64 -26.52
CA ARG A 756 17.50 0.35 -27.24
C ARG A 756 16.03 -0.06 -27.21
N TYR A 757 15.13 0.89 -26.94
CA TYR A 757 13.68 0.80 -27.15
C TYR A 757 13.25 1.76 -28.27
N ALA A 758 12.25 1.38 -29.05
CA ALA A 758 11.56 2.24 -30.01
C ALA A 758 10.04 2.17 -29.78
N LEU A 759 9.40 3.34 -29.88
CA LEU A 759 8.02 3.67 -29.57
C LEU A 759 7.27 4.01 -30.88
N ILE A 760 6.00 3.60 -31.05
CA ILE A 760 5.07 4.25 -32.00
C ILE A 760 3.66 4.37 -31.36
N VAL A 761 3.09 5.55 -31.53
CA VAL A 761 1.81 6.11 -31.05
C VAL A 761 0.67 5.88 -32.05
N GLY A 762 -0.60 5.83 -31.59
CA GLY A 762 -1.72 6.26 -32.46
C GLY A 762 -3.15 5.79 -32.12
N SER A 763 -3.94 6.70 -31.53
CA SER A 763 -5.29 7.11 -31.96
C SER A 763 -6.58 6.48 -31.37
N VAL A 764 -7.51 7.41 -31.12
CA VAL A 764 -8.89 7.38 -30.59
C VAL A 764 -9.92 7.01 -31.69
N LEU A 765 -11.00 6.27 -31.37
CA LEU A 765 -12.41 6.61 -31.73
C LEU A 765 -13.45 5.66 -31.09
N ALA A 766 -14.66 6.18 -30.94
CA ALA A 766 -15.79 5.70 -30.16
C ALA A 766 -16.82 4.81 -30.92
N LEU A 767 -17.80 4.32 -30.14
CA LEU A 767 -19.18 3.90 -30.47
C LEU A 767 -19.48 2.38 -30.51
N GLY A 768 -20.47 1.98 -29.67
CA GLY A 768 -21.64 1.23 -30.16
C GLY A 768 -21.80 -0.24 -29.77
N LEU A 769 -22.63 -0.48 -28.75
CA LEU A 769 -23.70 -1.51 -28.67
C LEU A 769 -23.52 -2.91 -29.30
N GLY A 770 -23.63 -3.95 -28.46
CA GLY A 770 -24.73 -4.93 -28.60
C GLY A 770 -24.44 -6.34 -29.15
N VAL A 771 -24.77 -7.33 -28.30
CA VAL A 771 -25.43 -8.64 -28.61
C VAL A 771 -24.58 -9.83 -29.08
N LEU A 772 -24.33 -10.73 -28.11
CA LEU A 772 -24.71 -12.15 -28.05
C LEU A 772 -24.83 -12.98 -29.36
N ALA A 773 -23.97 -14.01 -29.52
CA ALA A 773 -24.35 -15.36 -29.97
C ALA A 773 -23.19 -16.36 -29.80
N ALA A 774 -23.51 -17.54 -29.25
CA ALA A 774 -22.63 -18.67 -28.99
C ALA A 774 -22.57 -19.68 -30.16
N VAL A 775 -21.74 -20.74 -29.97
CA VAL A 775 -21.65 -22.07 -30.64
C VAL A 775 -20.26 -22.27 -31.30
N VAL A 776 -19.26 -22.89 -30.63
CA VAL A 776 -18.94 -24.36 -30.52
C VAL A 776 -18.49 -24.94 -31.89
N PHE A 777 -17.29 -25.55 -32.11
CA PHE A 777 -16.67 -26.74 -31.50
C PHE A 777 -15.13 -26.81 -31.79
N LEU A 778 -14.43 -27.61 -30.98
CA LEU A 778 -13.00 -27.97 -30.95
C LEU A 778 -12.42 -28.68 -32.21
N LEU A 779 -11.11 -28.51 -32.51
CA LEU A 779 -10.02 -29.53 -32.44
C LEU A 779 -8.77 -29.19 -33.28
N LYS A 780 -7.63 -29.07 -32.57
CA LYS A 780 -6.30 -29.70 -32.75
C LYS A 780 -5.65 -29.88 -34.15
N SER A 781 -4.39 -29.43 -34.18
CA SER A 781 -3.14 -29.99 -34.78
C SER A 781 -2.63 -29.56 -36.16
N ARG A 782 -1.40 -29.02 -36.09
CA ARG A 782 -0.15 -29.27 -36.85
C ARG A 782 0.00 -28.83 -38.32
N ASP A 783 1.11 -28.10 -38.47
CA ASP A 783 2.18 -28.18 -39.46
C ASP A 783 1.95 -27.73 -40.92
N GLU A 784 2.78 -26.74 -41.26
CA GLU A 784 3.55 -26.50 -42.50
C GLU A 784 2.89 -26.62 -43.87
N GLU A 785 2.99 -25.53 -44.66
CA GLU A 785 3.62 -25.65 -45.99
C GLU A 785 4.13 -24.29 -46.55
N ASN A 786 5.41 -24.34 -46.91
CA ASN A 786 6.14 -23.67 -48.00
C ASN A 786 5.41 -22.68 -48.93
N LEU A 787 6.09 -21.56 -49.22
CA LEU A 787 6.01 -20.88 -50.51
C LEU A 787 7.38 -20.89 -51.21
N GLN A 788 7.44 -21.60 -52.35
CA GLN A 788 8.53 -21.60 -53.31
C GLN A 788 8.49 -20.35 -54.20
N ILE A 789 9.67 -19.80 -54.50
CA ILE A 789 9.96 -18.92 -55.64
C ILE A 789 10.86 -19.70 -56.60
N PRO A 790 10.65 -19.65 -57.94
CA PRO A 790 11.68 -20.15 -58.85
C PRO A 790 12.11 -19.19 -59.99
N ARG A 791 13.38 -19.38 -60.37
CA ARG A 791 14.11 -19.07 -61.63
C ARG A 791 14.64 -17.64 -61.81
N ASP A 792 15.86 -17.38 -62.30
CA ASP A 792 16.89 -18.19 -63.00
C ASP A 792 18.26 -17.45 -62.95
N PRO A 793 19.42 -18.11 -63.21
CA PRO A 793 20.78 -17.57 -63.03
C PRO A 793 21.55 -17.27 -64.34
N THR A 794 22.54 -16.37 -64.29
CA THR A 794 23.78 -16.34 -65.14
C THR A 794 24.75 -15.28 -64.56
N ILE A 795 25.95 -15.62 -64.05
CA ILE A 795 27.29 -15.75 -64.69
C ILE A 795 28.03 -14.42 -65.03
N VAL A 796 29.04 -14.11 -64.18
CA VAL A 796 30.47 -13.72 -64.43
C VAL A 796 30.87 -12.35 -65.08
N SER A 797 31.98 -11.83 -64.52
CA SER A 797 32.95 -10.77 -64.93
C SER A 797 32.64 -9.36 -64.42
N ASN A 798 33.57 -8.59 -63.83
CA ASN A 798 35.03 -8.69 -63.60
C ASN A 798 35.38 -7.97 -62.29
#